data_AF-A0A6I2STF7-F1
#
_entry.id   AF-A0A6I2STF7-F1
#
_cell.length_a   1.000
_cell.length_b   1.000
_cell.length_c   1.000
_cell.angle_alpha   90.00
_cell.angle_beta   90.00
_cell.angle_gamma   90.00
#
_symmetry.space_group_name_H-M   'P 1'
#
loop_
_entity.id
_entity.type
_entity.pdbx_description
1 polymer ?
#
loop_
_entity_poly.entity_id
_entity_poly.type
_entity_poly.pdbx_seq_one_letter_code
_entity_poly.pdbx_strand_id
1 'polypeptide(L)'
;MNFRLDPSLSHVAIEEPFLYEAYRSVKSVAPLDKEISPNECEAYICSSKENGKQMLYIAFWEVPKKTSHVFIPGKQPCSTAEYQKCFEQAQLFVTSQGFALEQIKLDYSTAMRQVIWGTIKVLKAPKEGAKSSVAPAPHRPALEVVKPAVKPSSPSSDTQTVQQVSAHTSAAVSVSKVIDLPAPAKASSGNTDSVLDTATAPGAEKQEAVCDKHQLPNEQLAPLQQRITFLETELADSRSNVTSLNERIKTLQSQYEADLNARDEEKGLLQSQLLLSSEKLDSIHRQHEEKLSCESTELGQRIDALTDELAELRDQLAAKAAETICAEKMREQVQRTLDATQEEYQLFQASHAEEIAIMTEELALLQEKVAELEGAASQEREVAERSSMELEQTMDAVRQMRIDAEKELEQARIDKEQVERVAAAALNSARAERKELMTMIEELEQENNRLKEELETEISAAGIREEQALAEVARLRHEMLVREEVTTLEFAGLRTELRRLVEERASNGTGCPMVETYSVPREEEAILRENSDSSEEISYSVVLDTCESITILPPEEEDSAAIFEPIPEVGSELFPELDNVIFPEMGASANSEFYGSDGQSATEFRPDRSLSAVPCPAPEAIIALYESANKIQTVPDGFSIQKSGGFIYAIMRNGKAEVYLVWQMLESNQALIYTPLQQPMDEEGFQKVLQDALFYFESVGFMMAPVDLSAPKSRTSALIRSPFLNHAVGF
;
A
#
# COMPACT_ATOMS: atom_id res chain seq x y z
N MET A 1 -19.98 12.36 -13.61
CA MET A 1 -19.16 12.73 -14.78
C MET A 1 -18.13 11.63 -14.92
N ASN A 2 -17.66 11.37 -16.14
CA ASN A 2 -16.57 10.41 -16.33
C ASN A 2 -15.26 11.19 -16.37
N PHE A 3 -14.32 10.78 -15.53
CA PHE A 3 -12.91 11.15 -15.66
C PHE A 3 -12.30 10.26 -16.75
N ARG A 4 -11.35 10.82 -17.50
CA ARG A 4 -10.62 10.09 -18.55
C ARG A 4 -9.14 10.29 -18.33
N LEU A 5 -8.34 9.23 -18.49
CA LEU A 5 -6.90 9.32 -18.52
C LEU A 5 -6.47 10.21 -19.70
N ASP A 6 -5.62 11.19 -19.42
CA ASP A 6 -4.93 11.97 -20.45
C ASP A 6 -3.48 11.49 -20.57
N PRO A 7 -3.17 10.59 -21.53
CA PRO A 7 -1.83 10.04 -21.69
C PRO A 7 -0.80 11.09 -22.17
N SER A 8 -1.23 12.31 -22.55
CA SER A 8 -0.30 13.40 -22.87
C SER A 8 0.29 14.07 -21.62
N LEU A 9 -0.33 13.89 -20.45
CA LEU A 9 0.06 14.54 -19.20
C LEU A 9 0.79 13.57 -18.26
N SER A 10 2.13 13.70 -18.24
CA SER A 10 3.04 12.99 -17.33
C SER A 10 3.25 13.68 -15.97
N HIS A 11 2.50 14.75 -15.71
CA HIS A 11 2.45 15.55 -14.49
C HIS A 11 1.38 16.63 -14.65
N VAL A 12 0.93 17.21 -13.55
CA VAL A 12 0.02 18.36 -13.53
C VAL A 12 0.86 19.64 -13.44
N ALA A 13 0.75 20.52 -14.44
CA ALA A 13 1.45 21.81 -14.48
C ALA A 13 0.50 22.93 -14.02
N ILE A 14 0.66 23.37 -12.78
CA ILE A 14 -0.07 24.48 -12.14
C ILE A 14 0.96 25.37 -11.49
N GLU A 15 0.94 26.68 -11.71
CA GLU A 15 1.81 27.63 -10.97
C GLU A 15 1.31 27.82 -9.53
N GLU A 16 2.23 28.01 -8.57
CA GLU A 16 1.93 28.21 -7.14
C GLU A 16 0.75 29.15 -6.83
N PRO A 17 0.65 30.38 -7.39
CA PRO A 17 -0.45 31.29 -7.06
C PRO A 17 -1.82 30.83 -7.61
N PHE A 18 -1.85 29.80 -8.46
CA PHE A 18 -3.08 29.26 -9.05
C PHE A 18 -3.50 27.91 -8.43
N LEU A 19 -2.69 27.27 -7.59
CA LEU A 19 -3.11 26.06 -6.85
C LEU A 19 -4.13 26.46 -5.79
N TYR A 20 -5.38 26.01 -5.94
CA TYR A 20 -6.51 26.44 -5.10
C TYR A 20 -6.72 25.48 -3.92
N GLU A 21 -6.92 24.19 -4.21
CA GLU A 21 -7.07 23.13 -3.20
C GLU A 21 -6.29 21.89 -3.66
N ALA A 22 -5.74 21.15 -2.70
CA ALA A 22 -5.07 19.88 -2.95
C ALA A 22 -5.42 18.83 -1.89
N TYR A 23 -5.59 17.58 -2.33
CA TYR A 23 -5.87 16.42 -1.48
C TYR A 23 -4.90 15.29 -1.85
N ARG A 24 -4.49 14.49 -0.87
CA ARG A 24 -3.58 13.34 -1.02
C ARG A 24 -4.19 12.11 -0.37
N SER A 25 -3.90 10.91 -0.86
CA SER A 25 -4.24 9.68 -0.17
C SER A 25 -3.48 9.52 1.15
N VAL A 26 -4.15 8.97 2.16
CA VAL A 26 -3.56 8.68 3.47
C VAL A 26 -2.62 7.48 3.41
N LYS A 27 -2.89 6.55 2.49
CA LYS A 27 -2.08 5.34 2.23
C LYS A 27 -1.89 5.16 0.73
N SER A 28 -0.84 4.42 0.37
CA SER A 28 -0.67 3.89 -0.98
C SER A 28 -1.59 2.68 -1.19
N VAL A 29 -2.21 2.57 -2.36
CA VAL A 29 -3.14 1.48 -2.72
C VAL A 29 -2.94 1.15 -4.20
N ALA A 30 -3.09 -0.12 -4.59
CA ALA A 30 -3.16 -0.50 -6.00
C ALA A 30 -4.57 -0.15 -6.53
N PRO A 31 -4.71 0.73 -7.54
CA PRO A 31 -6.00 1.10 -8.08
C PRO A 31 -6.68 -0.09 -8.79
N LEU A 32 -8.02 -0.09 -8.79
CA LEU A 32 -8.85 -1.09 -9.47
C LEU A 32 -8.99 -0.81 -10.98
N ASP A 33 -8.62 0.40 -11.43
CA ASP A 33 -8.69 0.82 -12.83
C ASP A 33 -7.67 0.07 -13.71
N LYS A 34 -8.16 -0.62 -14.74
CA LYS A 34 -7.35 -1.40 -15.68
C LYS A 34 -6.45 -0.53 -16.57
N GLU A 35 -6.69 0.79 -16.65
CA GLU A 35 -5.81 1.72 -17.37
C GLU A 35 -4.53 2.07 -16.60
N ILE A 36 -4.48 1.78 -15.29
CA ILE A 36 -3.32 1.99 -14.42
C ILE A 36 -2.70 0.63 -14.12
N SER A 37 -1.36 0.54 -14.03
CA SER A 37 -0.73 -0.72 -13.61
C SER A 37 -1.07 -1.06 -12.15
N PRO A 38 -1.17 -2.35 -11.76
CA PRO A 38 -1.63 -2.80 -10.43
C PRO A 38 -0.59 -2.60 -9.31
N ASN A 39 0.28 -1.59 -9.44
CA ASN A 39 1.29 -1.23 -8.48
C ASN A 39 0.74 -0.21 -7.48
N GLU A 40 1.32 -0.16 -6.28
CA GLU A 40 0.96 0.82 -5.26
C GLU A 40 1.12 2.25 -5.79
N CYS A 41 0.00 2.97 -5.79
CA CYS A 41 -0.07 4.37 -6.17
C CYS A 41 -0.38 5.24 -4.96
N GLU A 42 -0.01 6.53 -5.01
CA GLU A 42 -0.56 7.59 -4.16
C GLU A 42 -1.54 8.39 -4.99
N ALA A 43 -2.77 8.60 -4.50
CA ALA A 43 -3.78 9.37 -5.22
C ALA A 43 -3.75 10.85 -4.80
N TYR A 44 -3.92 11.74 -5.77
CA TYR A 44 -3.99 13.18 -5.57
C TYR A 44 -5.20 13.77 -6.31
N ILE A 45 -5.86 14.74 -5.69
CA ILE A 45 -6.81 15.64 -6.37
C ILE A 45 -6.26 17.05 -6.24
N CYS A 46 -6.06 17.73 -7.35
CA CYS A 46 -5.56 19.11 -7.39
C CYS A 46 -6.53 19.98 -8.19
N SER A 47 -6.90 21.14 -7.64
CA SER A 47 -7.64 22.16 -8.38
C SER A 47 -6.78 23.40 -8.61
N SER A 48 -6.91 24.00 -9.79
CA SER A 48 -6.31 25.29 -10.09
C SER A 48 -7.32 26.33 -10.51
N LYS A 49 -6.98 27.60 -10.32
CA LYS A 49 -7.79 28.75 -10.70
C LYS A 49 -7.05 29.67 -11.65
N GLU A 50 -6.91 29.22 -12.89
CA GLU A 50 -6.20 29.95 -13.94
C GLU A 50 -7.18 30.78 -14.80
N ASN A 51 -6.84 32.04 -15.08
CA ASN A 51 -7.66 32.93 -15.92
C ASN A 51 -9.15 33.04 -15.47
N GLY A 52 -9.40 32.90 -14.16
CA GLY A 52 -10.74 32.91 -13.56
C GLY A 52 -11.56 31.62 -13.75
N LYS A 53 -11.05 30.62 -14.46
CA LYS A 53 -11.67 29.29 -14.61
C LYS A 53 -11.11 28.35 -13.54
N GLN A 54 -11.96 27.49 -13.00
CA GLN A 54 -11.53 26.42 -12.11
C GLN A 54 -11.26 25.16 -12.96
N MET A 55 -10.07 24.59 -12.83
CA MET A 55 -9.68 23.34 -13.47
C MET A 55 -9.49 22.29 -12.37
N LEU A 56 -9.91 21.06 -12.63
CA LEU A 56 -9.75 19.93 -11.72
C LEU A 56 -8.93 18.83 -12.38
N TYR A 57 -7.99 18.27 -11.63
CA TYR A 57 -7.13 17.16 -12.03
C TYR A 57 -7.15 16.10 -10.93
N ILE A 58 -7.21 14.84 -11.34
CA ILE A 58 -6.94 13.69 -10.48
C ILE A 58 -5.63 13.08 -10.98
N ALA A 59 -4.72 12.67 -10.10
CA ALA A 59 -3.47 12.06 -10.51
C ALA A 59 -3.10 10.90 -9.58
N PHE A 60 -2.75 9.76 -10.16
CA PHE A 60 -2.20 8.62 -9.44
C PHE A 60 -0.69 8.57 -9.66
N TRP A 61 0.08 8.74 -8.59
CA TRP A 61 1.53 8.62 -8.58
C TRP A 61 1.94 7.19 -8.28
N GLU A 62 2.48 6.49 -9.26
CA GLU A 62 2.98 5.14 -9.12
C GLU A 62 4.32 5.14 -8.36
N VAL A 63 4.32 4.66 -7.12
CA VAL A 63 5.45 4.73 -6.20
C VAL A 63 6.73 4.05 -6.76
N PRO A 64 6.68 2.79 -7.25
CA PRO A 64 7.90 2.10 -7.71
C PRO A 64 8.49 2.68 -9.01
N LYS A 65 7.64 3.10 -9.97
CA LYS A 65 8.11 3.63 -11.27
C LYS A 65 8.38 5.14 -11.28
N LYS A 66 7.89 5.88 -10.27
CA LYS A 66 7.96 7.35 -10.20
C LYS A 66 7.30 8.03 -11.42
N THR A 67 6.18 7.47 -11.87
CA THR A 67 5.35 7.92 -12.99
C THR A 67 3.99 8.38 -12.47
N SER A 68 3.34 9.34 -13.15
CA SER A 68 1.97 9.75 -12.80
C SER A 68 0.99 9.55 -13.94
N HIS A 69 -0.18 9.02 -13.62
CA HIS A 69 -1.34 8.91 -14.51
C HIS A 69 -2.33 10.03 -14.18
N VAL A 70 -2.52 10.98 -15.10
CA VAL A 70 -3.37 12.16 -14.88
C VAL A 70 -4.73 11.97 -15.55
N PHE A 71 -5.80 12.10 -14.77
CA PHE A 71 -7.18 12.01 -15.21
C PHE A 71 -7.84 13.40 -15.18
N ILE A 72 -8.59 13.71 -16.24
CA ILE A 72 -9.29 14.98 -16.43
C ILE A 72 -10.80 14.72 -16.57
N PRO A 73 -11.68 15.55 -15.97
CA PRO A 73 -13.11 15.46 -16.21
C PRO A 73 -13.42 15.78 -17.69
N GLY A 74 -14.26 14.97 -18.33
CA GLY A 74 -14.59 15.14 -19.76
C GLY A 74 -15.16 16.52 -20.16
N LYS A 75 -15.59 17.33 -19.18
CA LYS A 75 -15.80 18.77 -19.30
C LYS A 75 -15.28 19.43 -18.01
N GLN A 76 -14.30 20.32 -18.12
CA GLN A 76 -13.83 21.14 -16.99
C GLN A 76 -14.96 22.09 -16.49
N PRO A 77 -15.06 22.35 -15.18
CA PRO A 77 -16.16 23.12 -14.62
C PRO A 77 -16.07 24.61 -14.99
N CYS A 78 -17.15 25.18 -15.53
CA CYS A 78 -17.20 26.57 -15.95
C CYS A 78 -17.74 27.52 -14.86
N SER A 79 -18.18 26.98 -13.72
CA SER A 79 -18.75 27.75 -12.60
C SER A 79 -18.47 27.07 -11.27
N THR A 80 -18.52 27.82 -10.17
CA THR A 80 -18.27 27.30 -8.81
C THR A 80 -19.25 26.18 -8.41
N ALA A 81 -20.49 26.23 -8.88
CA ALA A 81 -21.49 25.18 -8.64
C ALA A 81 -21.25 23.91 -9.49
N GLU A 82 -20.67 24.03 -10.69
CA GLU A 82 -20.17 22.88 -11.45
C GLU A 82 -18.88 22.32 -10.82
N TYR A 83 -17.99 23.19 -10.31
CA TYR A 83 -16.76 22.81 -9.63
C TYR A 83 -17.04 21.90 -8.43
N GLN A 84 -17.92 22.34 -7.53
CA GLN A 84 -18.28 21.56 -6.33
C GLN A 84 -18.79 20.16 -6.69
N LYS A 85 -19.71 20.06 -7.68
CA LYS A 85 -20.23 18.77 -8.18
C LYS A 85 -19.17 17.90 -8.86
N CYS A 86 -18.24 18.53 -9.58
CA CYS A 86 -17.12 17.83 -10.21
C CYS A 86 -16.12 17.31 -9.17
N PHE A 87 -15.89 18.09 -8.11
CA PHE A 87 -15.01 17.76 -7.00
C PHE A 87 -15.57 16.62 -6.13
N GLU A 88 -16.85 16.66 -5.76
CA GLU A 88 -17.55 15.54 -5.09
C GLU A 88 -17.46 14.25 -5.92
N GLN A 89 -17.60 14.34 -7.25
CA GLN A 89 -17.47 13.20 -8.14
C GLN A 89 -16.01 12.71 -8.28
N ALA A 90 -15.02 13.61 -8.17
CA ALA A 90 -13.61 13.24 -8.13
C ALA A 90 -13.27 12.49 -6.84
N GLN A 91 -13.79 12.94 -5.69
CA GLN A 91 -13.66 12.23 -4.41
C GLN A 91 -14.33 10.85 -4.44
N LEU A 92 -15.54 10.74 -5.01
CA LEU A 92 -16.21 9.46 -5.20
C LEU A 92 -15.43 8.51 -6.13
N PHE A 93 -14.89 9.04 -7.23
CA PHE A 93 -14.04 8.26 -8.15
C PHE A 93 -12.79 7.73 -7.43
N VAL A 94 -12.02 8.58 -6.76
CA VAL A 94 -10.81 8.16 -6.04
C VAL A 94 -11.13 7.22 -4.87
N THR A 95 -12.23 7.44 -4.13
CA THR A 95 -12.70 6.53 -3.07
C THR A 95 -13.10 5.17 -3.64
N SER A 96 -13.75 5.12 -4.81
CA SER A 96 -14.12 3.86 -5.48
C SER A 96 -12.91 3.05 -5.97
N GLN A 97 -11.74 3.70 -6.12
CA GLN A 97 -10.46 3.07 -6.40
C GLN A 97 -9.72 2.60 -5.12
N GLY A 98 -10.36 2.66 -3.94
CA GLY A 98 -9.82 2.16 -2.67
C GLY A 98 -9.06 3.19 -1.82
N PHE A 99 -8.97 4.45 -2.24
CA PHE A 99 -8.17 5.47 -1.55
C PHE A 99 -9.00 6.30 -0.56
N ALA A 100 -8.49 6.45 0.66
CA ALA A 100 -8.96 7.48 1.60
C ALA A 100 -8.14 8.78 1.39
N LEU A 101 -8.82 9.92 1.22
CA LEU A 101 -8.20 11.22 0.95
C LEU A 101 -8.18 12.13 2.17
N GLU A 102 -7.08 12.87 2.32
CA GLU A 102 -6.88 13.95 3.30
C GLU A 102 -6.60 15.28 2.58
N GLN A 103 -7.10 16.39 3.12
CA GLN A 103 -6.86 17.73 2.56
C GLN A 103 -5.47 18.22 2.94
N ILE A 104 -4.67 18.60 1.95
CA ILE A 104 -3.42 19.33 2.17
C ILE A 104 -3.80 20.77 2.52
N LYS A 105 -3.46 21.23 3.73
CA LYS A 105 -3.64 22.62 4.12
C LYS A 105 -2.73 23.51 3.25
N LEU A 106 -3.32 24.48 2.57
CA LEU A 106 -2.59 25.47 1.75
C LEU A 106 -2.63 26.88 2.35
N ASP A 107 -3.22 27.07 3.54
CA ASP A 107 -3.38 28.35 4.23
C ASP A 107 -2.07 28.88 4.89
N TYR A 108 -0.97 28.78 4.16
CA TYR A 108 0.37 29.16 4.62
C TYR A 108 0.96 30.32 3.79
N SER A 109 2.09 30.86 4.24
CA SER A 109 2.87 31.84 3.49
C SER A 109 3.38 31.28 2.16
N THR A 110 3.61 32.14 1.16
CA THR A 110 4.07 31.74 -0.18
C THR A 110 5.30 30.81 -0.14
N ALA A 111 6.28 31.08 0.73
CA ALA A 111 7.47 30.23 0.89
C ALA A 111 7.10 28.82 1.39
N MET A 112 6.22 28.72 2.39
CA MET A 112 5.77 27.42 2.91
C MET A 112 4.89 26.67 1.90
N ARG A 113 4.03 27.38 1.15
CA ARG A 113 3.27 26.78 0.04
C ARG A 113 4.17 26.27 -1.07
N GLN A 114 5.28 26.93 -1.40
CA GLN A 114 6.28 26.41 -2.33
C GLN A 114 6.95 25.11 -1.82
N VAL A 115 7.24 25.02 -0.51
CA VAL A 115 7.75 23.78 0.10
C VAL A 115 6.70 22.66 0.00
N ILE A 116 5.46 22.92 0.41
CA ILE A 116 4.35 21.96 0.31
C ILE A 116 4.13 21.53 -1.15
N TRP A 117 4.15 22.47 -2.10
CA TRP A 117 4.03 22.22 -3.53
C TRP A 117 5.13 21.27 -4.04
N GLY A 118 6.37 21.45 -3.57
CA GLY A 118 7.48 20.54 -3.84
C GLY A 118 7.31 19.11 -3.29
N THR A 119 6.48 18.91 -2.25
CA THR A 119 6.16 17.56 -1.73
C THR A 119 5.08 16.83 -2.53
N ILE A 120 4.31 17.54 -3.37
CA ILE A 120 3.24 16.95 -4.19
C ILE A 120 3.86 16.39 -5.48
N LYS A 121 4.22 15.10 -5.45
CA LYS A 121 5.01 14.41 -6.50
C LYS A 121 4.43 14.52 -7.93
N VAL A 122 3.11 14.68 -8.05
CA VAL A 122 2.39 14.82 -9.33
C VAL A 122 2.45 16.22 -9.92
N LEU A 123 2.78 17.24 -9.12
CA LEU A 123 2.91 18.62 -9.57
C LEU A 123 4.35 18.90 -10.01
N LYS A 124 4.50 19.67 -11.09
CA LYS A 124 5.79 20.28 -11.47
C LYS A 124 5.58 21.74 -11.82
N ALA A 125 6.55 22.59 -11.45
CA ALA A 125 6.61 23.94 -11.97
C ALA A 125 6.62 23.90 -13.52
N PRO A 126 5.80 24.71 -14.21
CA PRO A 126 5.88 24.80 -15.66
C PRO A 126 7.29 25.21 -16.06
N LYS A 127 7.84 24.52 -17.07
CA LYS A 127 9.23 24.73 -17.51
C LYS A 127 9.37 26.07 -18.23
N GLU A 128 9.64 27.14 -17.48
CA GLU A 128 10.12 28.41 -18.02
C GLU A 128 11.33 28.14 -18.93
N GLY A 129 11.17 28.36 -20.25
CA GLY A 129 12.28 28.30 -21.20
C GLY A 129 12.27 27.14 -22.21
N ALA A 130 11.24 26.28 -22.26
CA ALA A 130 11.04 25.37 -23.38
C ALA A 130 10.61 26.14 -24.66
N LYS A 131 11.54 26.88 -25.27
CA LYS A 131 11.37 27.51 -26.59
C LYS A 131 10.99 26.42 -27.59
N SER A 132 9.75 26.42 -28.06
CA SER A 132 9.28 25.41 -29.01
C SER A 132 9.98 25.60 -30.36
N SER A 133 10.92 24.71 -30.67
CA SER A 133 11.50 24.59 -32.00
C SER A 133 10.50 23.92 -32.94
N VAL A 134 9.40 24.61 -33.24
CA VAL A 134 8.48 24.21 -34.31
C VAL A 134 9.10 24.67 -35.62
N ALA A 135 9.35 23.72 -36.54
CA ALA A 135 9.85 24.02 -37.86
C ALA A 135 8.82 24.86 -38.66
N PRO A 136 9.24 25.87 -39.45
CA PRO A 136 8.32 26.76 -40.13
C PRO A 136 7.66 26.09 -41.34
N ALA A 137 6.33 25.93 -41.29
CA ALA A 137 5.50 25.65 -42.46
C ALA A 137 5.18 26.97 -43.20
N PRO A 138 4.98 26.95 -44.53
CA PRO A 138 5.14 28.14 -45.36
C PRO A 138 3.95 29.12 -45.34
N HIS A 139 4.28 30.39 -45.64
CA HIS A 139 3.34 31.50 -45.77
C HIS A 139 2.11 31.21 -46.65
N ARG A 140 0.95 31.69 -46.21
CA ARG A 140 -0.13 32.15 -47.08
C ARG A 140 -0.57 33.55 -46.62
N PRO A 141 -0.75 34.54 -47.52
CA PRO A 141 -0.68 35.95 -47.14
C PRO A 141 -1.96 36.48 -46.50
N ALA A 142 -1.79 37.64 -45.85
CA ALA A 142 -2.87 38.37 -45.18
C ALA A 142 -3.97 38.81 -46.15
N LEU A 143 -5.20 38.87 -45.62
CA LEU A 143 -6.25 39.74 -46.12
C LEU A 143 -6.85 40.56 -44.97
N GLU A 144 -7.29 41.74 -45.34
CA GLU A 144 -7.41 42.92 -44.50
C GLU A 144 -8.85 43.13 -44.03
N VAL A 145 -9.01 43.60 -42.78
CA VAL A 145 -10.10 44.45 -42.23
C VAL A 145 -11.54 44.26 -42.74
N VAL A 146 -12.51 44.10 -41.81
CA VAL A 146 -13.71 44.98 -41.68
C VAL A 146 -14.51 44.65 -40.40
N LYS A 147 -14.82 45.70 -39.62
CA LYS A 147 -15.91 45.74 -38.61
C LYS A 147 -17.19 46.19 -39.34
N PRO A 148 -18.40 45.70 -39.00
CA PRO A 148 -19.12 46.31 -37.87
C PRO A 148 -20.06 45.39 -37.08
N ALA A 149 -20.62 45.95 -36.00
CA ALA A 149 -21.70 45.36 -35.21
C ALA A 149 -23.09 45.61 -35.84
N VAL A 150 -24.11 44.85 -35.42
CA VAL A 150 -25.50 45.28 -35.10
C VAL A 150 -26.37 44.06 -34.69
N LYS A 151 -27.15 44.20 -33.61
CA LYS A 151 -28.29 43.34 -33.18
C LYS A 151 -29.58 43.86 -33.88
N PRO A 152 -30.70 43.10 -34.09
CA PRO A 152 -31.36 42.31 -33.02
C PRO A 152 -32.26 41.12 -33.46
N SER A 153 -33.08 40.66 -32.50
CA SER A 153 -34.39 39.94 -32.60
C SER A 153 -34.49 38.47 -33.06
N SER A 154 -34.84 37.65 -32.06
CA SER A 154 -35.77 36.49 -32.02
C SER A 154 -37.05 36.64 -32.90
N PRO A 155 -37.85 35.56 -33.22
CA PRO A 155 -38.22 34.49 -32.29
C PRO A 155 -38.48 33.05 -32.85
N SER A 156 -38.98 32.22 -31.95
CA SER A 156 -39.41 30.81 -31.99
C SER A 156 -40.49 30.42 -33.00
N SER A 157 -40.43 29.18 -33.50
CA SER A 157 -41.51 28.15 -33.53
C SER A 157 -40.88 26.85 -34.10
N ASP A 158 -41.00 25.68 -33.47
CA ASP A 158 -42.16 24.75 -33.50
C ASP A 158 -42.72 24.51 -34.90
N THR A 159 -42.63 23.26 -35.42
CA THR A 159 -43.69 22.57 -36.19
C THR A 159 -43.31 21.10 -36.52
N GLN A 160 -43.96 20.19 -35.77
CA GLN A 160 -44.65 18.97 -36.21
C GLN A 160 -43.96 17.86 -37.04
N THR A 161 -43.87 16.72 -36.36
CA THR A 161 -43.99 15.34 -36.87
C THR A 161 -45.18 15.14 -37.83
N VAL A 162 -44.91 14.95 -39.14
CA VAL A 162 -45.82 14.47 -40.20
C VAL A 162 -44.95 13.84 -41.32
N GLN A 163 -45.23 12.70 -41.96
CA GLN A 163 -45.99 11.49 -41.62
C GLN A 163 -45.55 10.37 -42.60
N GLN A 164 -45.39 9.11 -42.16
CA GLN A 164 -45.01 8.00 -43.04
C GLN A 164 -46.26 7.35 -43.68
N VAL A 165 -46.39 7.41 -45.01
CA VAL A 165 -47.34 6.61 -45.79
C VAL A 165 -46.55 5.86 -46.86
N SER A 166 -46.43 4.55 -46.71
CA SER A 166 -45.88 3.68 -47.75
C SER A 166 -46.99 3.25 -48.69
N ALA A 167 -46.80 3.44 -50.00
CA ALA A 167 -47.71 2.95 -51.03
C ALA A 167 -46.93 2.24 -52.15
N HIS A 168 -47.47 1.10 -52.58
CA HIS A 168 -46.95 0.29 -53.68
C HIS A 168 -47.09 0.98 -55.04
N THR A 169 -46.23 0.65 -56.01
CA THR A 169 -46.41 0.53 -57.48
C THR A 169 -45.04 0.67 -58.16
N SER A 170 -44.78 0.27 -59.41
CA SER A 170 -45.30 -0.83 -60.24
C SER A 170 -44.34 -1.00 -61.45
N ALA A 171 -44.45 -2.10 -62.18
CA ALA A 171 -43.61 -2.37 -63.35
C ALA A 171 -43.91 -1.48 -64.58
N ALA A 172 -42.89 -1.22 -65.41
CA ALA A 172 -43.00 -0.90 -66.83
C ALA A 172 -41.71 -1.37 -67.55
N VAL A 173 -41.77 -2.45 -68.36
CA VAL A 173 -42.00 -2.42 -69.81
C VAL A 173 -40.82 -1.84 -70.61
N SER A 174 -40.02 -2.73 -71.19
CA SER A 174 -38.97 -2.42 -72.17
C SER A 174 -39.50 -2.64 -73.60
N VAL A 175 -39.34 -1.68 -74.50
CA VAL A 175 -39.83 -1.75 -75.88
C VAL A 175 -38.78 -1.27 -76.88
N SER A 176 -38.60 -2.07 -77.94
CA SER A 176 -38.03 -1.79 -79.26
C SER A 176 -36.56 -1.33 -79.39
N LYS A 177 -35.80 -2.23 -80.02
CA LYS A 177 -34.47 -2.05 -80.60
C LYS A 177 -34.62 -1.68 -82.09
N VAL A 178 -33.96 -0.61 -82.55
CA VAL A 178 -34.05 -0.14 -83.96
C VAL A 178 -32.66 -0.09 -84.61
N ILE A 179 -32.49 -0.95 -85.61
CA ILE A 179 -31.74 -0.80 -86.88
C ILE A 179 -30.39 -0.04 -86.84
N ASP A 180 -29.29 -0.80 -86.96
CA ASP A 180 -27.98 -0.32 -87.44
C ASP A 180 -27.95 -0.22 -88.98
N LEU A 181 -27.22 0.77 -89.50
CA LEU A 181 -26.84 0.91 -90.92
C LEU A 181 -25.42 1.52 -91.02
N PRO A 182 -24.44 0.88 -91.68
CA PRO A 182 -23.05 1.36 -91.69
C PRO A 182 -22.67 2.26 -92.88
N ALA A 183 -21.50 2.88 -92.72
CA ALA A 183 -20.87 3.94 -93.52
C ALA A 183 -20.62 3.69 -95.03
N PRO A 184 -20.39 4.76 -95.83
CA PRO A 184 -20.04 4.66 -97.25
C PRO A 184 -18.54 4.38 -97.52
N ALA A 185 -18.24 3.82 -98.69
CA ALA A 185 -16.88 3.59 -99.18
C ALA A 185 -16.67 4.11 -100.63
N LYS A 186 -15.41 4.40 -100.97
CA LYS A 186 -14.96 5.17 -102.14
C LYS A 186 -14.96 4.41 -103.47
N ALA A 187 -15.26 5.12 -104.56
CA ALA A 187 -14.69 4.98 -105.92
C ALA A 187 -15.19 6.16 -106.79
N SER A 188 -14.60 6.64 -107.89
CA SER A 188 -13.25 6.65 -108.47
C SER A 188 -13.40 7.02 -109.97
N SER A 189 -12.87 8.17 -110.41
CA SER A 189 -12.26 8.43 -111.75
C SER A 189 -13.09 8.41 -113.06
N GLY A 190 -12.90 9.46 -113.90
CA GLY A 190 -13.32 9.60 -115.31
C GLY A 190 -14.02 10.95 -115.58
N ASN A 191 -13.42 12.05 -116.08
CA ASN A 191 -12.65 12.27 -117.35
C ASN A 191 -13.49 11.85 -118.59
N THR A 192 -13.77 12.66 -119.63
CA THR A 192 -13.15 13.89 -120.21
C THR A 192 -14.12 14.70 -121.10
N ASP A 193 -13.83 15.99 -121.36
CA ASP A 193 -13.98 16.76 -122.65
C ASP A 193 -15.29 16.76 -123.50
N SER A 194 -15.59 17.72 -124.41
CA SER A 194 -15.25 19.15 -124.61
C SER A 194 -16.03 19.71 -125.86
N VAL A 195 -15.88 21.02 -126.18
CA VAL A 195 -15.83 21.60 -127.57
C VAL A 195 -17.14 21.88 -128.39
N LEU A 196 -17.35 23.19 -128.70
CA LEU A 196 -17.82 23.85 -129.98
C LEU A 196 -19.17 23.43 -130.66
N ASP A 197 -19.72 24.13 -131.68
CA ASP A 197 -19.87 25.57 -132.04
C ASP A 197 -20.93 25.71 -133.18
N THR A 198 -21.37 26.95 -133.46
CA THR A 198 -21.95 27.48 -134.74
C THR A 198 -22.56 26.60 -135.86
N ALA A 199 -23.76 26.98 -136.37
CA ALA A 199 -24.08 27.29 -137.80
C ALA A 199 -25.61 27.57 -137.98
N THR A 200 -26.09 28.72 -138.49
CA THR A 200 -26.12 29.28 -139.88
C THR A 200 -27.32 28.83 -140.75
N ALA A 201 -28.03 29.81 -141.37
CA ALA A 201 -29.19 29.68 -142.29
C ALA A 201 -28.73 29.37 -143.76
N PRO A 202 -29.45 29.64 -144.90
CA PRO A 202 -30.83 30.13 -145.18
C PRO A 202 -31.57 29.51 -146.43
N GLY A 203 -32.74 30.06 -146.82
CA GLY A 203 -33.33 30.02 -148.20
C GLY A 203 -34.17 28.79 -148.62
N ALA A 204 -34.96 28.77 -149.72
CA ALA A 204 -35.51 29.83 -150.58
C ALA A 204 -36.60 29.27 -151.57
N GLU A 205 -37.34 30.19 -152.25
CA GLU A 205 -37.81 30.17 -153.67
C GLU A 205 -39.18 29.59 -154.18
N LYS A 206 -39.80 30.40 -155.10
CA LYS A 206 -40.58 30.07 -156.35
C LYS A 206 -42.04 29.48 -156.23
N GLN A 207 -43.00 29.64 -157.18
CA GLN A 207 -43.03 30.20 -158.57
C GLN A 207 -44.48 30.51 -159.09
N GLU A 208 -44.64 31.49 -160.04
CA GLU A 208 -45.45 31.53 -161.31
C GLU A 208 -46.92 30.98 -161.45
N ALA A 209 -47.81 31.27 -162.45
CA ALA A 209 -47.99 32.35 -163.48
C ALA A 209 -49.30 32.16 -164.38
N VAL A 210 -49.92 33.26 -164.87
CA VAL A 210 -50.28 33.62 -166.30
C VAL A 210 -51.43 32.95 -167.18
N CYS A 211 -52.02 33.77 -168.10
CA CYS A 211 -52.81 33.50 -169.38
C CYS A 211 -54.36 33.19 -169.35
N ASP A 212 -55.23 33.40 -170.38
CA ASP A 212 -55.30 34.35 -171.56
C ASP A 212 -56.64 34.30 -172.42
N LYS A 213 -57.03 35.40 -173.12
CA LYS A 213 -57.92 35.60 -174.36
C LYS A 213 -59.32 34.89 -174.48
N HIS A 214 -60.26 35.07 -175.47
CA HIS A 214 -60.46 35.71 -176.82
C HIS A 214 -61.97 36.18 -176.98
N GLN A 215 -62.38 37.32 -177.58
CA GLN A 215 -62.71 37.70 -179.00
C GLN A 215 -63.95 37.10 -179.75
N LEU A 216 -64.98 37.97 -180.03
CA LEU A 216 -65.80 38.23 -181.27
C LEU A 216 -66.48 37.05 -182.09
N PRO A 217 -67.42 37.26 -183.07
CA PRO A 217 -67.86 38.50 -183.79
C PRO A 217 -69.39 38.72 -184.06
N ASN A 218 -69.71 39.85 -184.74
CA ASN A 218 -70.84 40.26 -185.62
C ASN A 218 -71.87 39.18 -186.09
N GLU A 219 -73.13 39.47 -186.49
CA GLU A 219 -73.77 40.71 -186.99
C GLU A 219 -75.32 40.57 -186.96
N GLN A 220 -76.10 41.62 -186.64
CA GLN A 220 -77.32 42.07 -187.38
C GLN A 220 -78.15 43.15 -186.67
N LEU A 221 -78.66 44.06 -187.50
CA LEU A 221 -79.18 45.39 -187.25
C LEU A 221 -80.46 45.53 -186.38
N ALA A 222 -80.47 46.65 -185.63
CA ALA A 222 -81.59 47.63 -185.48
C ALA A 222 -82.56 47.63 -184.27
N PRO A 223 -82.97 46.55 -183.58
CA PRO A 223 -83.86 46.68 -182.41
C PRO A 223 -83.11 46.84 -181.07
N LEU A 224 -81.79 46.68 -181.02
CA LEU A 224 -81.02 46.59 -179.77
C LEU A 224 -80.71 47.93 -179.08
N GLN A 225 -80.76 49.07 -179.78
CA GLN A 225 -80.30 50.36 -179.25
C GLN A 225 -81.14 50.89 -178.07
N GLN A 226 -82.43 50.54 -177.97
CA GLN A 226 -83.26 50.85 -176.80
C GLN A 226 -83.06 49.88 -175.61
N ARG A 227 -82.50 48.70 -175.84
CA ARG A 227 -82.19 47.74 -174.76
C ARG A 227 -80.81 48.01 -174.14
N ILE A 228 -79.87 48.48 -174.96
CA ILE A 228 -78.52 48.87 -174.52
C ILE A 228 -78.58 50.00 -173.49
N THR A 229 -79.33 51.08 -173.74
CA THR A 229 -79.42 52.20 -172.78
C THR A 229 -80.01 51.82 -171.43
N PHE A 230 -80.99 50.90 -171.40
CA PHE A 230 -81.55 50.36 -170.15
C PHE A 230 -80.53 49.50 -169.39
N LEU A 231 -79.82 48.61 -170.10
CA LEU A 231 -78.77 47.79 -169.50
C LEU A 231 -77.56 48.62 -169.05
N GLU A 232 -77.24 49.73 -169.73
CA GLU A 232 -76.20 50.67 -169.32
C GLU A 232 -76.54 51.35 -167.99
N THR A 233 -77.80 51.72 -167.75
CA THR A 233 -78.25 52.21 -166.43
C THR A 233 -78.21 51.13 -165.36
N GLU A 234 -78.71 49.92 -165.63
CA GLU A 234 -78.71 48.80 -164.67
C GLU A 234 -77.26 48.35 -164.32
N LEU A 235 -76.35 48.45 -165.28
CA LEU A 235 -74.92 48.14 -165.12
C LEU A 235 -74.16 49.28 -164.43
N ALA A 236 -74.60 50.54 -164.55
CA ALA A 236 -74.09 51.67 -163.76
C ALA A 236 -74.46 51.53 -162.27
N ASP A 237 -75.72 51.19 -161.96
CA ASP A 237 -76.17 50.92 -160.58
C ASP A 237 -75.47 49.68 -160.00
N SER A 238 -75.28 48.63 -160.81
CA SER A 238 -74.49 47.45 -160.42
C SER A 238 -73.04 47.80 -160.12
N ARG A 239 -72.40 48.67 -160.92
CA ARG A 239 -71.04 49.16 -160.65
C ARG A 239 -70.96 49.99 -159.37
N SER A 240 -71.96 50.85 -159.12
CA SER A 240 -72.08 51.64 -157.88
C SER A 240 -72.14 50.73 -156.64
N ASN A 241 -72.95 49.66 -156.70
CA ASN A 241 -73.02 48.64 -155.64
C ASN A 241 -71.72 47.85 -155.47
N VAL A 242 -71.01 47.53 -156.57
CA VAL A 242 -69.68 46.87 -156.48
C VAL A 242 -68.63 47.80 -155.87
N THR A 243 -68.66 49.11 -156.14
CA THR A 243 -67.76 50.07 -155.49
C THR A 243 -68.06 50.22 -154.00
N SER A 244 -69.33 50.32 -153.58
CA SER A 244 -69.68 50.42 -152.15
C SER A 244 -69.37 49.13 -151.38
N LEU A 245 -69.55 47.96 -152.00
CA LEU A 245 -69.11 46.67 -151.42
C LEU A 245 -67.58 46.56 -151.31
N ASN A 246 -66.82 47.07 -152.28
CA ASN A 246 -65.36 47.10 -152.17
C ASN A 246 -64.87 48.04 -151.06
N GLU A 247 -65.50 49.19 -150.86
CA GLU A 247 -65.22 50.06 -149.71
C GLU A 247 -65.61 49.39 -148.38
N ARG A 248 -66.72 48.63 -148.36
CA ARG A 248 -67.13 47.82 -147.20
C ARG A 248 -66.13 46.70 -146.89
N ILE A 249 -65.58 46.03 -147.90
CA ILE A 249 -64.54 45.00 -147.74
C ILE A 249 -63.26 45.64 -147.21
N LYS A 250 -62.82 46.76 -147.77
CA LYS A 250 -61.60 47.46 -147.37
C LYS A 250 -61.68 48.00 -145.93
N THR A 251 -62.85 48.49 -145.51
CA THR A 251 -63.08 48.92 -144.12
C THR A 251 -63.12 47.74 -143.15
N LEU A 252 -63.73 46.61 -143.51
CA LEU A 252 -63.70 45.38 -142.71
C LEU A 252 -62.27 44.78 -142.60
N GLN A 253 -61.47 44.84 -143.66
CA GLN A 253 -60.06 44.41 -143.62
C GLN A 253 -59.23 45.29 -142.66
N SER A 254 -59.36 46.61 -142.77
CA SER A 254 -58.72 47.57 -141.86
C SER A 254 -59.14 47.38 -140.39
N GLN A 255 -60.42 47.07 -140.13
CA GLN A 255 -60.90 46.71 -138.80
C GLN A 255 -60.30 45.38 -138.30
N TYR A 256 -60.21 44.36 -139.16
CA TYR A 256 -59.64 43.06 -138.79
C TYR A 256 -58.12 43.14 -138.51
N GLU A 257 -57.39 43.95 -139.28
CA GLU A 257 -55.97 44.24 -139.02
C GLU A 257 -55.77 45.01 -137.70
N ALA A 258 -56.65 45.98 -137.39
CA ALA A 258 -56.63 46.70 -136.12
C ALA A 258 -56.94 45.78 -134.93
N ASP A 259 -57.94 44.90 -135.05
CA ASP A 259 -58.31 43.90 -134.03
C ASP A 259 -57.20 42.86 -133.82
N LEU A 260 -56.45 42.49 -134.86
CA LEU A 260 -55.28 41.62 -134.77
C LEU A 260 -54.14 42.30 -134.00
N ASN A 261 -53.78 43.52 -134.37
CA ASN A 261 -52.72 44.28 -133.68
C ASN A 261 -53.07 44.51 -132.20
N ALA A 262 -54.32 44.87 -131.89
CA ALA A 262 -54.80 45.03 -130.52
C ALA A 262 -54.69 43.73 -129.70
N ARG A 263 -54.95 42.57 -130.32
CA ARG A 263 -54.78 41.26 -129.68
C ARG A 263 -53.31 40.88 -129.46
N ASP A 264 -52.41 41.21 -130.38
CA ASP A 264 -50.98 40.95 -130.20
C ASP A 264 -50.38 41.88 -129.12
N GLU A 265 -50.84 43.13 -129.01
CA GLU A 265 -50.52 44.02 -127.89
C GLU A 265 -51.06 43.48 -126.55
N GLU A 266 -52.33 43.06 -126.49
CA GLU A 266 -52.93 42.44 -125.30
C GLU A 266 -52.17 41.17 -124.88
N LYS A 267 -51.81 40.33 -125.85
CA LYS A 267 -51.00 39.11 -125.63
C LYS A 267 -49.60 39.43 -125.12
N GLY A 268 -48.96 40.48 -125.63
CA GLY A 268 -47.65 40.95 -125.13
C GLY A 268 -47.71 41.45 -123.68
N LEU A 269 -48.78 42.17 -123.32
CA LEU A 269 -49.03 42.61 -121.95
C LEU A 269 -49.29 41.42 -121.01
N LEU A 270 -50.16 40.48 -121.41
CA LEU A 270 -50.44 39.27 -120.64
C LEU A 270 -49.20 38.39 -120.46
N GLN A 271 -48.36 38.25 -121.49
CA GLN A 271 -47.11 37.49 -121.41
C GLN A 271 -46.09 38.16 -120.49
N SER A 272 -46.02 39.50 -120.49
CA SER A 272 -45.19 40.28 -119.55
C SER A 272 -45.68 40.14 -118.11
N GLN A 273 -47.01 40.16 -117.90
CA GLN A 273 -47.63 39.97 -116.59
C GLN A 273 -47.46 38.53 -116.07
N LEU A 274 -47.46 37.55 -116.95
CA LEU A 274 -47.21 36.14 -116.61
C LEU A 274 -45.74 35.91 -116.22
N LEU A 275 -44.79 36.54 -116.92
CA LEU A 275 -43.38 36.49 -116.57
C LEU A 275 -43.12 37.15 -115.20
N LEU A 276 -43.66 38.35 -114.96
CA LEU A 276 -43.50 39.07 -113.70
C LEU A 276 -44.20 38.37 -112.51
N SER A 277 -45.30 37.64 -112.74
CA SER A 277 -45.91 36.80 -111.71
C SER A 277 -45.14 35.49 -111.47
N SER A 278 -44.50 34.92 -112.50
CA SER A 278 -43.56 33.80 -112.34
C SER A 278 -42.34 34.19 -111.51
N GLU A 279 -41.66 35.29 -111.84
CA GLU A 279 -40.50 35.77 -111.06
C GLU A 279 -40.86 36.06 -109.60
N LYS A 280 -42.08 36.56 -109.35
CA LYS A 280 -42.58 36.79 -107.99
C LYS A 280 -42.84 35.47 -107.25
N LEU A 281 -43.37 34.44 -107.91
CA LEU A 281 -43.54 33.11 -107.32
C LEU A 281 -42.19 32.46 -107.01
N ASP A 282 -41.22 32.54 -107.92
CA ASP A 282 -39.87 32.02 -107.69
C ASP A 282 -39.15 32.73 -106.54
N SER A 283 -39.33 34.05 -106.41
CA SER A 283 -38.82 34.82 -105.27
C SER A 283 -39.47 34.41 -103.94
N ILE A 284 -40.78 34.16 -103.93
CA ILE A 284 -41.50 33.65 -102.75
C ILE A 284 -41.04 32.24 -102.39
N HIS A 285 -40.84 31.36 -103.39
CA HIS A 285 -40.34 30.00 -103.17
C HIS A 285 -38.93 30.02 -102.57
N ARG A 286 -37.98 30.81 -103.11
CA ARG A 286 -36.64 30.95 -102.52
C ARG A 286 -36.69 31.47 -101.09
N GLN A 287 -37.48 32.50 -100.80
CA GLN A 287 -37.65 33.02 -99.44
C GLN A 287 -38.28 31.99 -98.49
N HIS A 288 -39.12 31.09 -99.00
CA HIS A 288 -39.72 30.01 -98.20
C HIS A 288 -38.74 28.85 -97.98
N GLU A 289 -37.94 28.48 -98.98
CA GLU A 289 -36.86 27.49 -98.87
C GLU A 289 -35.75 27.96 -97.91
N GLU A 290 -35.33 29.22 -98.01
CA GLU A 290 -34.38 29.84 -97.08
C GLU A 290 -34.91 29.83 -95.64
N LYS A 291 -36.18 30.18 -95.42
CA LYS A 291 -36.82 30.09 -94.09
C LYS A 291 -36.88 28.67 -93.55
N LEU A 292 -37.35 27.71 -94.36
CA LEU A 292 -37.39 26.30 -93.98
C LEU A 292 -35.98 25.76 -93.69
N SER A 293 -34.97 26.18 -94.45
CA SER A 293 -33.57 25.82 -94.19
C SER A 293 -33.08 26.37 -92.86
N CYS A 294 -33.33 27.65 -92.57
CA CYS A 294 -32.98 28.26 -91.28
C CYS A 294 -33.70 27.57 -90.12
N GLU A 295 -35.03 27.43 -90.19
CA GLU A 295 -35.84 26.73 -89.16
C GLU A 295 -35.36 25.28 -88.96
N SER A 296 -35.04 24.56 -90.04
CA SER A 296 -34.49 23.20 -89.95
C SER A 296 -33.10 23.16 -89.29
N THR A 297 -32.24 24.17 -89.51
CA THR A 297 -30.94 24.25 -88.83
C THR A 297 -31.06 24.65 -87.36
N GLU A 298 -31.99 25.54 -87.02
CA GLU A 298 -32.27 25.93 -85.62
C GLU A 298 -32.87 24.75 -84.83
N LEU A 299 -33.81 24.01 -85.43
CA LEU A 299 -34.36 22.78 -84.85
C LEU A 299 -33.29 21.69 -84.70
N GLY A 300 -32.39 21.53 -85.68
CA GLY A 300 -31.25 20.62 -85.59
C GLY A 300 -30.35 20.95 -84.40
N GLN A 301 -29.88 22.21 -84.31
CA GLN A 301 -29.07 22.69 -83.18
C GLN A 301 -29.79 22.53 -81.84
N ARG A 302 -31.12 22.70 -81.79
CA ARG A 302 -31.90 22.49 -80.56
C ARG A 302 -32.02 21.02 -80.18
N ILE A 303 -32.11 20.11 -81.15
CA ILE A 303 -32.11 18.66 -80.93
C ILE A 303 -30.74 18.21 -80.41
N ASP A 304 -29.65 18.70 -81.01
CA ASP A 304 -28.29 18.38 -80.57
C ASP A 304 -28.06 18.85 -79.13
N ALA A 305 -28.39 20.11 -78.82
CA ALA A 305 -28.26 20.66 -77.46
C ALA A 305 -29.10 19.91 -76.41
N LEU A 306 -30.31 19.48 -76.75
CA LEU A 306 -31.15 18.63 -75.87
C LEU A 306 -30.61 17.20 -75.74
N THR A 307 -29.90 16.71 -76.75
CA THR A 307 -29.25 15.38 -76.71
C THR A 307 -28.04 15.41 -75.79
N ASP A 308 -27.24 16.48 -75.83
CA ASP A 308 -26.14 16.72 -74.89
C ASP A 308 -26.64 16.89 -73.45
N GLU A 309 -27.71 17.67 -73.22
CA GLU A 309 -28.34 17.83 -71.90
C GLU A 309 -28.87 16.49 -71.35
N LEU A 310 -29.46 15.63 -72.21
CA LEU A 310 -29.87 14.28 -71.83
C LEU A 310 -28.70 13.32 -71.59
N ALA A 311 -27.54 13.53 -72.22
CA ALA A 311 -26.33 12.77 -71.94
C ALA A 311 -25.77 13.16 -70.56
N GLU A 312 -25.66 14.46 -70.28
CA GLU A 312 -25.18 14.96 -68.99
C GLU A 312 -26.08 14.48 -67.83
N LEU A 313 -27.40 14.56 -67.98
CA LEU A 313 -28.35 14.08 -66.97
C LEU A 313 -28.25 12.55 -66.74
N ARG A 314 -27.91 11.76 -67.76
CA ARG A 314 -27.67 10.31 -67.61
C ARG A 314 -26.38 10.04 -66.83
N ASP A 315 -25.31 10.79 -67.11
CA ASP A 315 -24.04 10.66 -66.39
C ASP A 315 -24.18 11.10 -64.92
N GLN A 316 -24.92 12.19 -64.66
CA GLN A 316 -25.27 12.61 -63.29
C GLN A 316 -26.11 11.55 -62.56
N LEU A 317 -27.09 10.92 -63.23
CA LEU A 317 -27.88 9.83 -62.66
C LEU A 317 -27.01 8.59 -62.35
N ALA A 318 -26.11 8.23 -63.26
CA ALA A 318 -25.19 7.11 -63.07
C ALA A 318 -24.21 7.36 -61.91
N ALA A 319 -23.68 8.58 -61.79
CA ALA A 319 -22.85 8.99 -60.66
C ALA A 319 -23.62 8.91 -59.33
N LYS A 320 -24.87 9.36 -59.28
CA LYS A 320 -25.72 9.25 -58.08
C LYS A 320 -26.08 7.81 -57.73
N ALA A 321 -26.29 6.94 -58.72
CA ALA A 321 -26.48 5.50 -58.49
C ALA A 321 -25.20 4.83 -57.93
N ALA A 322 -24.01 5.25 -58.37
CA ALA A 322 -22.75 4.78 -57.81
C ALA A 322 -22.54 5.26 -56.37
N GLU A 323 -22.90 6.51 -56.04
CA GLU A 323 -22.88 7.05 -54.69
C GLU A 323 -23.81 6.25 -53.75
N THR A 324 -25.04 5.92 -54.16
CA THR A 324 -25.97 5.18 -53.30
C THR A 324 -25.50 3.75 -53.05
N ILE A 325 -24.97 3.06 -54.06
CA ILE A 325 -24.36 1.71 -53.90
C ILE A 325 -23.15 1.77 -52.95
N CYS A 326 -22.34 2.82 -53.01
CA CYS A 326 -21.20 3.01 -52.11
C CYS A 326 -21.67 3.25 -50.66
N ALA A 327 -22.68 4.10 -50.48
CA ALA A 327 -23.28 4.36 -49.16
C ALA A 327 -23.95 3.12 -48.55
N GLU A 328 -24.59 2.29 -49.37
CA GLU A 328 -25.22 1.03 -48.93
C GLU A 328 -24.16 0.01 -48.49
N LYS A 329 -23.07 -0.15 -49.24
CA LYS A 329 -21.91 -0.97 -48.81
C LYS A 329 -21.28 -0.47 -47.50
N MET A 330 -21.17 0.84 -47.30
CA MET A 330 -20.70 1.39 -46.02
C MET A 330 -21.68 1.10 -44.88
N ARG A 331 -23.00 1.15 -45.11
CA ARG A 331 -23.99 0.75 -44.10
C ARG A 331 -23.89 -0.74 -43.74
N GLU A 332 -23.75 -1.62 -44.73
CA GLU A 332 -23.51 -3.05 -44.46
C GLU A 332 -22.22 -3.27 -43.65
N GLN A 333 -21.15 -2.55 -43.96
CA GLN A 333 -19.89 -2.67 -43.23
C GLN A 333 -20.03 -2.18 -41.79
N VAL A 334 -20.69 -1.05 -41.56
CA VAL A 334 -21.00 -0.52 -40.22
C VAL A 334 -21.88 -1.50 -39.43
N GLN A 335 -22.89 -2.10 -40.07
CA GLN A 335 -23.74 -3.10 -39.42
C GLN A 335 -22.92 -4.34 -39.02
N ARG A 336 -22.09 -4.89 -39.91
CA ARG A 336 -21.21 -6.04 -39.59
C ARG A 336 -20.25 -5.72 -38.43
N THR A 337 -19.71 -4.50 -38.36
CA THR A 337 -18.88 -4.10 -37.20
C THR A 337 -19.69 -3.95 -35.92
N LEU A 338 -20.93 -3.45 -36.00
CA LEU A 338 -21.82 -3.33 -34.85
C LEU A 338 -22.17 -4.72 -34.28
N ASP A 339 -22.60 -5.64 -35.16
CA ASP A 339 -22.95 -7.02 -34.80
C ASP A 339 -21.73 -7.73 -34.15
N ALA A 340 -20.53 -7.60 -34.74
CA ALA A 340 -19.30 -8.16 -34.16
C ALA A 340 -18.96 -7.57 -32.78
N THR A 341 -19.06 -6.25 -32.59
CA THR A 341 -18.84 -5.64 -31.26
C THR A 341 -19.91 -6.04 -30.23
N GLN A 342 -21.12 -6.38 -30.68
CA GLN A 342 -22.19 -6.87 -29.82
C GLN A 342 -21.93 -8.33 -29.39
N GLU A 343 -21.40 -9.18 -30.28
CA GLU A 343 -20.94 -10.53 -29.94
C GLU A 343 -19.75 -10.51 -28.96
N GLU A 344 -18.75 -9.65 -29.20
CA GLU A 344 -17.62 -9.44 -28.27
C GLU A 344 -18.11 -8.99 -26.88
N TYR A 345 -19.07 -8.06 -26.83
CA TYR A 345 -19.64 -7.60 -25.57
C TYR A 345 -20.44 -8.69 -24.84
N GLN A 346 -21.16 -9.56 -25.56
CA GLN A 346 -21.85 -10.71 -24.96
C GLN A 346 -20.87 -11.76 -24.41
N LEU A 347 -19.79 -12.04 -25.14
CA LEU A 347 -18.71 -12.92 -24.66
C LEU A 347 -18.02 -12.34 -23.41
N PHE A 348 -17.76 -11.03 -23.39
CA PHE A 348 -17.23 -10.34 -22.22
C PHE A 348 -18.18 -10.42 -21.01
N GLN A 349 -19.48 -10.20 -21.21
CA GLN A 349 -20.49 -10.37 -20.14
C GLN A 349 -20.55 -11.80 -19.61
N ALA A 350 -20.50 -12.80 -20.49
CA ALA A 350 -20.52 -14.21 -20.09
C ALA A 350 -19.27 -14.58 -19.26
N SER A 351 -18.08 -14.19 -19.73
CA SER A 351 -16.82 -14.42 -19.02
C SER A 351 -16.77 -13.73 -17.66
N HIS A 352 -17.29 -12.49 -17.56
CA HIS A 352 -17.33 -11.78 -16.28
C HIS A 352 -18.39 -12.34 -15.32
N ALA A 353 -19.51 -12.89 -15.84
CA ALA A 353 -20.48 -13.61 -15.02
C ALA A 353 -19.91 -14.93 -14.45
N GLU A 354 -19.07 -15.63 -15.22
CA GLU A 354 -18.33 -16.81 -14.76
C GLU A 354 -17.30 -16.45 -13.68
N GLU A 355 -16.52 -15.38 -13.88
CA GLU A 355 -15.58 -14.83 -12.88
C GLU A 355 -16.28 -14.45 -11.57
N ILE A 356 -17.45 -13.79 -11.64
CA ILE A 356 -18.27 -13.45 -10.47
C ILE A 356 -18.79 -14.71 -9.78
N ALA A 357 -19.19 -15.75 -10.53
CA ALA A 357 -19.66 -17.00 -9.95
C ALA A 357 -18.54 -17.72 -9.16
N ILE A 358 -17.34 -17.80 -9.74
CA ILE A 358 -16.15 -18.39 -9.08
C ILE A 358 -15.81 -17.62 -7.80
N MET A 359 -15.71 -16.28 -7.86
CA MET A 359 -15.42 -15.49 -6.65
C MET A 359 -16.52 -15.58 -5.59
N THR A 360 -17.78 -15.81 -6.00
CA THR A 360 -18.89 -16.02 -5.04
C THR A 360 -18.76 -17.37 -4.33
N GLU A 361 -18.34 -18.42 -5.04
CA GLU A 361 -18.07 -19.75 -4.46
C GLU A 361 -16.84 -19.71 -3.51
N GLU A 362 -15.76 -19.04 -3.90
CA GLU A 362 -14.58 -18.84 -3.05
C GLU A 362 -14.93 -18.05 -1.77
N LEU A 363 -15.75 -17.00 -1.87
CA LEU A 363 -16.21 -16.25 -0.71
C LEU A 363 -17.10 -17.10 0.23
N ALA A 364 -17.94 -17.99 -0.30
CA ALA A 364 -18.74 -18.90 0.51
C ALA A 364 -17.86 -19.91 1.27
N LEU A 365 -16.86 -20.49 0.61
CA LEU A 365 -15.90 -21.41 1.23
C LEU A 365 -15.05 -20.70 2.31
N LEU A 366 -14.63 -19.46 2.06
CA LEU A 366 -13.93 -18.66 3.07
C LEU A 366 -14.83 -18.32 4.27
N GLN A 367 -16.12 -18.05 4.06
CA GLN A 367 -17.08 -17.82 5.16
C GLN A 367 -17.30 -19.07 6.01
N GLU A 368 -17.43 -20.25 5.39
CA GLU A 368 -17.50 -21.54 6.10
C GLU A 368 -16.25 -21.77 6.96
N LYS A 369 -15.05 -21.56 6.39
CA LYS A 369 -13.79 -21.71 7.11
C LYS A 369 -13.59 -20.70 8.24
N VAL A 370 -14.11 -19.47 8.11
CA VAL A 370 -14.14 -18.50 9.21
C VAL A 370 -15.05 -18.99 10.35
N ALA A 371 -16.23 -19.52 10.04
CA ALA A 371 -17.13 -20.08 11.04
C ALA A 371 -16.53 -21.30 11.77
N GLU A 372 -15.80 -22.18 11.05
CA GLU A 372 -15.04 -23.27 11.67
C GLU A 372 -13.97 -22.76 12.65
N LEU A 373 -13.19 -21.74 12.26
CA LEU A 373 -12.14 -21.15 13.10
C LEU A 373 -12.71 -20.41 14.32
N GLU A 374 -13.84 -19.71 14.17
CA GLU A 374 -14.55 -19.10 15.29
C GLU A 374 -15.09 -20.16 16.27
N GLY A 375 -15.60 -21.28 15.75
CA GLY A 375 -16.02 -22.43 16.56
C GLY A 375 -14.85 -23.05 17.35
N ALA A 376 -13.72 -23.28 16.70
CA ALA A 376 -12.50 -23.79 17.34
C ALA A 376 -11.98 -22.83 18.41
N ALA A 377 -11.90 -21.52 18.11
CA ALA A 377 -11.48 -20.50 19.07
C ALA A 377 -12.44 -20.38 20.27
N SER A 378 -13.74 -20.63 20.08
CA SER A 378 -14.70 -20.70 21.19
C SER A 378 -14.44 -21.92 22.08
N GLN A 379 -14.14 -23.09 21.50
CA GLN A 379 -13.80 -24.31 22.26
C GLN A 379 -12.49 -24.14 23.04
N GLU A 380 -11.45 -23.54 22.44
CA GLU A 380 -10.19 -23.23 23.15
C GLU A 380 -10.42 -22.28 24.33
N ARG A 381 -11.29 -21.27 24.19
CA ARG A 381 -11.66 -20.38 25.30
C ARG A 381 -12.36 -21.12 26.43
N GLU A 382 -13.32 -21.99 26.13
CA GLU A 382 -13.98 -22.80 27.17
C GLU A 382 -13.00 -23.76 27.87
N VAL A 383 -12.04 -24.35 27.15
CA VAL A 383 -11.00 -25.20 27.74
C VAL A 383 -10.06 -24.38 28.63
N ALA A 384 -9.65 -23.20 28.17
CA ALA A 384 -8.84 -22.27 28.96
C ALA A 384 -9.58 -21.81 30.23
N GLU A 385 -10.85 -21.45 30.14
CA GLU A 385 -11.68 -21.04 31.28
C GLU A 385 -11.84 -22.18 32.31
N ARG A 386 -12.13 -23.42 31.85
CA ARG A 386 -12.15 -24.60 32.74
C ARG A 386 -10.80 -24.81 33.44
N SER A 387 -9.69 -24.74 32.70
CA SER A 387 -8.35 -24.90 33.28
C SER A 387 -7.99 -23.79 34.27
N SER A 388 -8.48 -22.57 34.04
CA SER A 388 -8.32 -21.44 34.98
C SER A 388 -9.13 -21.65 36.25
N MET A 389 -10.36 -22.16 36.16
CA MET A 389 -11.18 -22.52 37.32
C MET A 389 -10.57 -23.67 38.13
N GLU A 390 -10.02 -24.69 37.46
CA GLU A 390 -9.30 -25.78 38.12
C GLU A 390 -8.05 -25.25 38.85
N LEU A 391 -7.27 -24.37 38.20
CA LEU A 391 -6.11 -23.74 38.83
C LEU A 391 -6.51 -22.90 40.05
N GLU A 392 -7.56 -22.09 39.96
CA GLU A 392 -8.06 -21.30 41.10
C GLU A 392 -8.50 -22.19 42.27
N GLN A 393 -9.22 -23.29 42.00
CA GLN A 393 -9.58 -24.28 43.02
C GLN A 393 -8.35 -24.93 43.67
N THR A 394 -7.30 -25.26 42.91
CA THR A 394 -6.05 -25.79 43.49
C THR A 394 -5.32 -24.74 44.33
N MET A 395 -5.32 -23.47 43.91
CA MET A 395 -4.73 -22.39 44.69
C MET A 395 -5.46 -22.16 46.02
N ASP A 396 -6.79 -22.22 46.03
CA ASP A 396 -7.58 -22.10 47.26
C ASP A 396 -7.42 -23.31 48.18
N ALA A 397 -7.32 -24.52 47.63
CA ALA A 397 -6.96 -25.72 48.41
C ALA A 397 -5.57 -25.58 49.06
N VAL A 398 -4.57 -25.06 48.34
CA VAL A 398 -3.22 -24.79 48.87
C VAL A 398 -3.23 -23.68 49.93
N ARG A 399 -4.01 -22.61 49.73
CA ARG A 399 -4.22 -21.57 50.75
C ARG A 399 -4.84 -22.15 52.02
N GLN A 400 -5.85 -23.01 51.90
CA GLN A 400 -6.49 -23.65 53.05
C GLN A 400 -5.53 -24.58 53.80
N MET A 401 -4.80 -25.45 53.09
CA MET A 401 -3.76 -26.30 53.70
C MET A 401 -2.69 -25.48 54.43
N ARG A 402 -2.27 -24.34 53.86
CA ARG A 402 -1.34 -23.42 54.54
C ARG A 402 -1.92 -22.83 55.82
N ILE A 403 -3.18 -22.37 55.79
CA ILE A 403 -3.87 -21.82 56.97
C ILE A 403 -3.97 -22.87 58.08
N ASP A 404 -4.25 -24.13 57.74
CA ASP A 404 -4.36 -25.20 58.73
C ASP A 404 -2.99 -25.63 59.27
N ALA A 405 -1.94 -25.68 58.44
CA ALA A 405 -0.56 -25.88 58.89
C ALA A 405 -0.05 -24.73 59.81
N GLU A 406 -0.43 -23.47 59.52
CA GLU A 406 -0.12 -22.33 60.40
C GLU A 406 -0.81 -22.45 61.78
N LYS A 407 -2.04 -23.00 61.84
CA LYS A 407 -2.72 -23.31 63.12
C LYS A 407 -2.03 -24.45 63.88
N GLU A 408 -1.66 -25.53 63.20
CA GLU A 408 -0.94 -26.66 63.83
C GLU A 408 0.40 -26.21 64.41
N LEU A 409 1.14 -25.36 63.69
CA LEU A 409 2.39 -24.77 64.16
C LEU A 409 2.20 -23.91 65.40
N GLU A 410 1.13 -23.10 65.45
CA GLU A 410 0.81 -22.28 66.62
C GLU A 410 0.34 -23.14 67.82
N GLN A 411 -0.43 -24.21 67.59
CA GLN A 411 -0.76 -25.18 68.64
C GLN A 411 0.50 -25.85 69.19
N ALA A 412 1.42 -26.28 68.31
CA ALA A 412 2.70 -26.87 68.73
C ALA A 412 3.59 -25.89 69.51
N ARG A 413 3.49 -24.57 69.27
CA ARG A 413 4.14 -23.55 70.10
C ARG A 413 3.51 -23.45 71.48
N ILE A 414 2.18 -23.45 71.58
CA ILE A 414 1.46 -23.43 72.86
C ILE A 414 1.80 -24.67 73.69
N ASP A 415 1.79 -25.85 73.06
CA ASP A 415 2.13 -27.12 73.70
C ASP A 415 3.59 -27.12 74.18
N LYS A 416 4.52 -26.64 73.34
CA LYS A 416 5.93 -26.44 73.72
C LYS A 416 6.07 -25.51 74.93
N GLU A 417 5.41 -24.35 74.92
CA GLU A 417 5.47 -23.39 76.02
C GLU A 417 4.88 -23.99 77.31
N GLN A 418 3.82 -24.80 77.21
CA GLN A 418 3.26 -25.54 78.34
C GLN A 418 4.24 -26.60 78.87
N VAL A 419 4.93 -27.34 78.01
CA VAL A 419 5.98 -28.30 78.42
C VAL A 419 7.15 -27.57 79.07
N GLU A 420 7.60 -26.43 78.54
CA GLU A 420 8.66 -25.60 79.14
C GLU A 420 8.23 -25.06 80.51
N ARG A 421 6.97 -24.61 80.67
CA ARG A 421 6.41 -24.19 81.97
C ARG A 421 6.38 -25.34 82.98
N VAL A 422 5.94 -26.54 82.58
CA VAL A 422 5.90 -27.72 83.46
C VAL A 422 7.32 -28.17 83.83
N ALA A 423 8.25 -28.20 82.88
CA ALA A 423 9.66 -28.54 83.13
C ALA A 423 10.33 -27.53 84.07
N ALA A 424 10.08 -26.22 83.89
CA ALA A 424 10.58 -25.18 84.78
C ALA A 424 9.99 -25.30 86.20
N ALA A 425 8.71 -25.62 86.33
CA ALA A 425 8.06 -25.86 87.62
C ALA A 425 8.67 -27.09 88.34
N ALA A 426 8.82 -28.22 87.63
CA ALA A 426 9.45 -29.42 88.17
C ALA A 426 10.91 -29.18 88.59
N LEU A 427 11.68 -28.44 87.78
CA LEU A 427 13.07 -28.09 88.07
C LEU A 427 13.17 -27.15 89.29
N ASN A 428 12.21 -26.25 89.48
CA ASN A 428 12.13 -25.41 90.67
C ASN A 428 11.69 -26.21 91.93
N SER A 429 10.80 -27.20 91.80
CA SER A 429 10.47 -28.14 92.89
C SER A 429 11.71 -28.92 93.32
N ALA A 430 12.42 -29.54 92.37
CA ALA A 430 13.65 -30.28 92.64
C ALA A 430 14.76 -29.40 93.25
N ARG A 431 14.80 -28.10 92.92
CA ARG A 431 15.70 -27.14 93.59
C ARG A 431 15.27 -26.82 95.02
N ALA A 432 13.97 -26.74 95.30
CA ALA A 432 13.45 -26.54 96.65
C ALA A 432 13.70 -27.77 97.53
N GLU A 433 13.34 -28.97 97.05
CA GLU A 433 13.63 -30.26 97.71
C GLU A 433 15.13 -30.43 97.97
N ARG A 434 15.99 -30.12 96.98
CA ARG A 434 17.44 -30.14 97.18
C ARG A 434 17.90 -29.14 98.24
N LYS A 435 17.26 -27.97 98.35
CA LYS A 435 17.60 -26.98 99.38
C LYS A 435 17.19 -27.47 100.77
N GLU A 436 16.02 -28.07 100.90
CA GLU A 436 15.53 -28.69 102.14
C GLU A 436 16.44 -29.85 102.58
N LEU A 437 16.87 -30.70 101.64
CA LEU A 437 17.84 -31.76 101.91
C LEU A 437 19.21 -31.20 102.32
N MET A 438 19.67 -30.11 101.72
CA MET A 438 20.92 -29.44 102.15
C MET A 438 20.81 -28.89 103.57
N THR A 439 19.69 -28.26 103.95
CA THR A 439 19.47 -27.81 105.34
C THR A 439 19.36 -28.97 106.32
N MET A 440 18.71 -30.08 105.94
CA MET A 440 18.65 -31.29 106.76
C MET A 440 20.03 -31.93 106.96
N ILE A 441 20.89 -31.93 105.92
CA ILE A 441 22.28 -32.38 106.04
C ILE A 441 23.06 -31.48 106.99
N GLU A 442 22.91 -30.15 106.89
CA GLU A 442 23.58 -29.19 107.78
C GLU A 442 23.12 -29.35 109.25
N GLU A 443 21.82 -29.56 109.49
CA GLU A 443 21.27 -29.88 110.82
C GLU A 443 21.82 -31.20 111.37
N LEU A 444 21.87 -32.26 110.56
CA LEU A 444 22.46 -33.55 110.94
C LEU A 444 23.97 -33.46 111.19
N GLU A 445 24.71 -32.65 110.43
CA GLU A 445 26.13 -32.39 110.66
C GLU A 445 26.36 -31.63 111.97
N GLN A 446 25.51 -30.64 112.28
CA GLN A 446 25.53 -29.93 113.57
C GLN A 446 25.22 -30.88 114.74
N GLU A 447 24.19 -31.72 114.63
CA GLU A 447 23.86 -32.71 115.67
C GLU A 447 24.97 -33.76 115.84
N ASN A 448 25.55 -34.25 114.74
CA ASN A 448 26.66 -35.20 114.77
C ASN A 448 27.93 -34.58 115.40
N ASN A 449 28.21 -33.31 115.13
CA ASN A 449 29.30 -32.59 115.79
C ASN A 449 29.02 -32.36 117.28
N ARG A 450 27.79 -32.00 117.66
CA ARG A 450 27.38 -31.92 119.06
C ARG A 450 27.53 -33.27 119.78
N LEU A 451 27.11 -34.37 119.15
CA LEU A 451 27.28 -35.72 119.72
C LEU A 451 28.75 -36.12 119.85
N LYS A 452 29.64 -35.68 118.93
CA LYS A 452 31.09 -35.84 119.08
C LYS A 452 31.63 -35.03 120.24
N GLU A 453 31.21 -33.78 120.41
CA GLU A 453 31.60 -32.94 121.56
C GLU A 453 31.12 -33.57 122.88
N GLU A 454 29.85 -33.99 122.96
CA GLU A 454 29.30 -34.70 124.12
C GLU A 454 30.11 -35.98 124.42
N LEU A 455 30.40 -36.80 123.40
CA LEU A 455 31.25 -38.00 123.54
C LEU A 455 32.69 -37.67 123.96
N GLU A 456 33.30 -36.60 123.44
CA GLU A 456 34.65 -36.17 123.81
C GLU A 456 34.69 -35.64 125.26
N THR A 457 33.64 -34.94 125.72
CA THR A 457 33.51 -34.58 127.14
C THR A 457 33.28 -35.81 128.02
N GLU A 458 32.55 -36.81 127.57
CA GLU A 458 32.33 -38.05 128.33
C GLU A 458 33.62 -38.90 128.39
N ILE A 459 34.36 -39.03 127.29
CA ILE A 459 35.70 -39.65 127.25
C ILE A 459 36.66 -38.90 128.17
N SER A 460 36.67 -37.56 128.16
CA SER A 460 37.50 -36.75 129.06
C SER A 460 37.11 -36.97 130.52
N ALA A 461 35.81 -36.99 130.84
CA ALA A 461 35.30 -37.25 132.18
C ALA A 461 35.53 -38.72 132.62
N ALA A 462 35.57 -39.67 131.69
CA ALA A 462 35.94 -41.06 131.95
C ALA A 462 37.45 -41.18 132.22
N GLY A 463 38.29 -40.50 131.44
CA GLY A 463 39.74 -40.41 131.66
C GLY A 463 40.09 -39.79 133.01
N ILE A 464 39.40 -38.71 133.42
CA ILE A 464 39.56 -38.13 134.77
C ILE A 464 39.13 -39.12 135.85
N ARG A 465 38.02 -39.88 135.64
CA ARG A 465 37.58 -40.93 136.59
C ARG A 465 38.59 -42.09 136.67
N GLU A 466 39.20 -42.47 135.55
CA GLU A 466 40.26 -43.49 135.50
C GLU A 466 41.53 -43.00 136.18
N GLU A 467 41.97 -41.77 135.92
CA GLU A 467 43.13 -41.15 136.59
C GLU A 467 42.91 -41.03 138.11
N GLN A 468 41.70 -40.63 138.54
CA GLN A 468 41.31 -40.63 139.96
C GLN A 468 41.32 -42.03 140.57
N ALA A 469 40.81 -43.05 139.85
CA ALA A 469 40.85 -44.43 140.29
C ALA A 469 42.29 -44.97 140.39
N LEU A 470 43.16 -44.65 139.42
CA LEU A 470 44.59 -45.00 139.44
C LEU A 470 45.34 -44.29 140.57
N ALA A 471 45.03 -43.01 140.83
CA ALA A 471 45.58 -42.25 141.96
C ALA A 471 45.14 -42.84 143.30
N GLU A 472 43.87 -43.24 143.45
CA GLU A 472 43.38 -43.89 144.66
C GLU A 472 43.96 -45.30 144.84
N VAL A 473 44.13 -46.08 143.76
CA VAL A 473 44.87 -47.35 143.78
C VAL A 473 46.32 -47.12 144.19
N ALA A 474 46.98 -46.07 143.71
CA ALA A 474 48.34 -45.72 144.13
C ALA A 474 48.39 -45.28 145.61
N ARG A 475 47.42 -44.50 146.08
CA ARG A 475 47.27 -44.11 147.49
C ARG A 475 47.09 -45.32 148.39
N LEU A 476 46.19 -46.24 148.02
CA LEU A 476 45.94 -47.49 148.73
C LEU A 476 47.16 -48.42 148.70
N ARG A 477 47.92 -48.45 147.60
CA ARG A 477 49.18 -49.21 147.49
C ARG A 477 50.28 -48.63 148.37
N HIS A 478 50.35 -47.30 148.52
CA HIS A 478 51.23 -46.65 149.47
C HIS A 478 50.79 -46.88 150.93
N GLU A 479 49.48 -46.81 151.22
CA GLU A 479 48.93 -47.15 152.54
C GLU A 479 49.17 -48.62 152.91
N MET A 480 49.11 -49.52 151.92
CA MET A 480 49.56 -50.93 152.01
C MET A 480 51.03 -51.03 152.38
N LEU A 481 51.92 -50.33 151.66
CA LEU A 481 53.35 -50.29 151.96
C LEU A 481 53.64 -49.72 153.36
N VAL A 482 52.93 -48.68 153.78
CA VAL A 482 53.05 -48.13 155.14
C VAL A 482 52.54 -49.12 156.19
N ARG A 483 51.45 -49.86 155.94
CA ARG A 483 51.05 -50.99 156.80
C ARG A 483 52.07 -52.12 156.81
N GLU A 484 52.74 -52.39 155.70
CA GLU A 484 53.80 -53.38 155.59
C GLU A 484 55.08 -52.92 156.33
N GLU A 485 55.44 -51.63 156.28
CA GLU A 485 56.51 -51.04 157.08
C GLU A 485 56.17 -51.02 158.58
N VAL A 486 54.95 -50.65 158.96
CA VAL A 486 54.50 -50.69 160.37
C VAL A 486 54.46 -52.13 160.88
N THR A 487 53.92 -53.09 160.13
CA THR A 487 53.91 -54.49 160.55
C THR A 487 55.31 -55.10 160.53
N THR A 488 56.22 -54.71 159.63
CA THR A 488 57.63 -55.15 159.69
C THR A 488 58.40 -54.50 160.84
N LEU A 489 58.07 -53.27 161.25
CA LEU A 489 58.59 -52.63 162.47
C LEU A 489 58.03 -53.29 163.74
N GLU A 490 56.75 -53.64 163.78
CA GLU A 490 56.15 -54.43 164.85
C GLU A 490 56.74 -55.84 164.89
N PHE A 491 56.95 -56.49 163.75
CA PHE A 491 57.69 -57.77 163.66
C PHE A 491 59.16 -57.62 164.02
N ALA A 492 59.79 -56.45 163.82
CA ALA A 492 61.16 -56.17 164.25
C ALA A 492 61.23 -56.02 165.78
N GLY A 493 60.29 -55.27 166.38
CA GLY A 493 60.11 -55.13 167.83
C GLY A 493 59.81 -56.48 168.48
N LEU A 494 58.88 -57.26 167.90
CA LEU A 494 58.61 -58.63 168.29
C LEU A 494 59.82 -59.53 168.07
N ARG A 495 60.65 -59.34 167.03
CA ARG A 495 61.91 -60.09 166.84
C ARG A 495 63.04 -59.71 167.79
N THR A 496 63.01 -58.52 168.40
CA THR A 496 63.89 -58.17 169.52
C THR A 496 63.39 -58.77 170.82
N GLU A 497 62.08 -58.72 171.08
CA GLU A 497 61.46 -59.35 172.26
C GLU A 497 61.54 -60.89 172.21
N LEU A 498 61.39 -61.47 171.02
CA LEU A 498 61.58 -62.90 170.78
C LEU A 498 63.06 -63.30 170.89
N ARG A 499 64.02 -62.43 170.51
CA ARG A 499 65.45 -62.70 170.77
C ARG A 499 65.72 -62.77 172.28
N ARG A 500 65.15 -61.85 173.05
CA ARG A 500 65.21 -61.85 174.53
C ARG A 500 64.60 -63.13 175.13
N LEU A 501 63.54 -63.67 174.54
CA LEU A 501 62.85 -64.89 175.01
C LEU A 501 63.41 -66.21 174.43
N VAL A 502 64.18 -66.15 173.34
CA VAL A 502 64.83 -67.33 172.72
C VAL A 502 66.22 -67.60 173.32
N GLU A 503 66.93 -66.58 173.81
CA GLU A 503 68.11 -66.79 174.66
C GLU A 503 67.76 -67.41 176.03
N GLU A 504 66.50 -67.33 176.48
CA GLU A 504 66.01 -67.98 177.72
C GLU A 504 65.44 -69.40 177.50
N ARG A 505 65.39 -69.90 176.25
CA ARG A 505 64.80 -71.22 175.94
C ARG A 505 65.55 -72.06 174.91
N ALA A 506 66.88 -71.99 174.93
CA ALA A 506 67.78 -72.90 174.22
C ALA A 506 67.82 -74.33 174.82
N SER A 507 66.65 -74.95 175.03
CA SER A 507 66.49 -76.33 175.48
C SER A 507 65.22 -76.97 174.91
N ASN A 508 65.43 -77.96 174.02
CA ASN A 508 64.49 -78.94 173.43
C ASN A 508 63.94 -78.70 172.01
N GLY A 509 64.62 -79.30 171.02
CA GLY A 509 64.00 -80.03 169.88
C GLY A 509 63.17 -79.28 168.83
N THR A 510 62.65 -79.89 167.74
CA THR A 510 63.03 -81.10 166.96
C THR A 510 62.32 -81.03 165.59
N GLY A 511 63.05 -81.12 164.48
CA GLY A 511 62.66 -81.67 163.14
C GLY A 511 61.37 -81.32 162.36
N CYS A 512 61.54 -80.94 161.08
CA CYS A 512 60.80 -81.41 159.87
C CYS A 512 59.26 -81.13 159.72
N PRO A 513 58.59 -81.47 158.58
CA PRO A 513 58.74 -80.84 157.26
C PRO A 513 57.39 -80.61 156.46
N MET A 514 57.50 -80.14 155.19
CA MET A 514 56.62 -80.44 154.02
C MET A 514 55.19 -79.85 153.84
N VAL A 515 54.90 -79.44 152.57
CA VAL A 515 53.65 -79.67 151.77
C VAL A 515 52.39 -78.84 152.20
N GLU A 516 51.36 -78.46 151.40
CA GLU A 516 50.73 -78.95 150.14
C GLU A 516 50.05 -77.84 149.26
N THR A 517 49.43 -78.29 148.17
CA THR A 517 48.81 -77.70 146.95
C THR A 517 47.56 -76.78 147.07
N TYR A 518 47.02 -76.38 145.88
CA TYR A 518 45.60 -76.25 145.42
C TYR A 518 45.40 -74.97 144.56
N SER A 519 44.44 -74.86 143.64
CA SER A 519 44.30 -75.41 142.25
C SER A 519 42.95 -74.92 141.66
N VAL A 520 42.93 -74.47 140.38
CA VAL A 520 41.89 -74.64 139.29
C VAL A 520 40.37 -74.71 139.68
N PRO A 521 39.38 -73.97 139.08
CA PRO A 521 38.90 -74.06 137.66
C PRO A 521 38.38 -72.73 137.00
N ARG A 522 38.22 -72.58 135.65
CA ARG A 522 37.10 -72.96 134.71
C ARG A 522 35.77 -72.16 134.99
N GLU A 523 34.90 -71.72 134.06
CA GLU A 523 34.33 -72.33 132.83
C GLU A 523 33.33 -71.38 132.07
N GLU A 524 33.10 -71.56 130.74
CA GLU A 524 31.85 -71.31 129.90
C GLU A 524 31.11 -69.92 129.85
N GLU A 525 30.16 -69.54 128.96
CA GLU A 525 29.46 -70.04 127.72
C GLU A 525 28.84 -68.80 126.96
N ALA A 526 28.82 -68.62 125.62
CA ALA A 526 27.89 -69.08 124.53
C ALA A 526 26.60 -68.22 124.23
N ILE A 527 25.86 -68.55 123.13
CA ILE A 527 24.47 -68.12 122.70
C ILE A 527 24.37 -66.77 121.90
N LEU A 528 23.70 -66.57 120.73
CA LEU A 528 22.81 -67.37 119.81
C LEU A 528 22.69 -66.74 118.36
N ARG A 529 22.53 -67.58 117.30
CA ARG A 529 21.60 -67.58 116.10
C ARG A 529 21.19 -66.30 115.32
N GLU A 530 20.60 -66.31 114.11
CA GLU A 530 20.37 -67.13 112.87
C GLU A 530 19.18 -66.46 112.13
N ASN A 531 19.12 -66.49 110.77
CA ASN A 531 17.93 -66.43 109.85
C ASN A 531 18.36 -65.82 108.47
N SER A 532 18.40 -66.59 107.38
CA SER A 532 17.33 -66.89 106.39
C SER A 532 16.89 -65.65 105.57
N ASP A 533 17.19 -65.47 104.28
CA ASP A 533 17.06 -66.33 103.07
C ASP A 533 15.61 -66.46 102.55
N SER A 534 15.31 -65.82 101.41
CA SER A 534 14.09 -66.00 100.60
C SER A 534 14.22 -65.38 99.20
N SER A 535 13.94 -66.17 98.16
CA SER A 535 14.03 -65.83 96.72
C SER A 535 12.67 -65.53 96.09
N GLU A 536 12.65 -64.77 94.98
CA GLU A 536 11.62 -64.73 93.90
C GLU A 536 12.25 -63.92 92.74
N GLU A 537 12.69 -64.49 91.60
CA GLU A 537 11.98 -65.04 90.43
C GLU A 537 11.02 -64.09 89.68
N ILE A 538 11.48 -63.55 88.53
CA ILE A 538 10.81 -63.23 87.25
C ILE A 538 11.98 -62.90 86.28
N SER A 539 12.34 -63.61 85.20
CA SER A 539 11.65 -64.28 84.07
C SER A 539 11.53 -63.41 82.81
N TYR A 540 12.42 -63.67 81.81
CA TYR A 540 12.32 -63.48 80.33
C TYR A 540 11.85 -62.11 79.76
N SER A 541 12.20 -61.64 78.55
CA SER A 541 12.94 -62.15 77.36
C SER A 541 13.49 -60.96 76.57
N VAL A 542 14.70 -61.01 75.98
CA VAL A 542 14.93 -61.23 74.53
C VAL A 542 13.87 -60.64 73.59
N VAL A 543 14.19 -59.48 72.96
CA VAL A 543 13.89 -59.19 71.54
C VAL A 543 15.10 -58.46 70.94
N LEU A 544 15.69 -59.05 69.90
CA LEU A 544 16.57 -58.39 68.94
C LEU A 544 15.74 -58.16 67.68
N ASP A 545 15.30 -56.93 67.44
CA ASP A 545 14.69 -56.42 66.20
C ASP A 545 14.36 -54.94 66.45
N THR A 546 14.52 -53.98 65.53
CA THR A 546 15.12 -53.99 64.18
C THR A 546 16.01 -52.76 64.02
N CYS A 547 17.09 -52.88 63.23
CA CYS A 547 17.71 -51.70 62.63
C CYS A 547 16.86 -51.26 61.44
N GLU A 548 16.03 -50.23 61.59
CA GLU A 548 15.57 -49.48 60.42
C GLU A 548 16.63 -48.44 60.04
N SER A 549 17.31 -48.76 58.94
CA SER A 549 18.27 -47.89 58.27
C SER A 549 17.57 -46.62 57.79
N ILE A 550 17.65 -45.53 58.57
CA ILE A 550 17.46 -44.19 58.00
C ILE A 550 18.66 -43.92 57.10
N THR A 551 18.45 -44.13 55.80
CA THR A 551 19.35 -43.72 54.73
C THR A 551 19.55 -42.21 54.85
N ILE A 552 20.69 -41.80 55.39
CA ILE A 552 21.21 -40.44 55.24
C ILE A 552 21.55 -40.30 53.75
N LEU A 553 20.61 -39.75 52.99
CA LEU A 553 20.90 -39.19 51.69
C LEU A 553 21.98 -38.12 51.88
N PRO A 554 23.03 -38.07 51.03
CA PRO A 554 23.94 -36.95 51.03
C PRO A 554 23.14 -35.67 50.72
N PRO A 555 23.45 -34.52 51.33
CA PRO A 555 22.96 -33.26 50.81
C PRO A 555 23.52 -33.11 49.39
N GLU A 556 22.64 -32.94 48.40
CA GLU A 556 23.08 -32.44 47.10
C GLU A 556 23.61 -31.03 47.30
N GLU A 557 24.82 -30.78 46.83
CA GLU A 557 25.45 -29.47 46.86
C GLU A 557 24.74 -28.57 45.83
N GLU A 558 23.71 -27.84 46.27
CA GLU A 558 23.21 -26.69 45.51
C GLU A 558 24.27 -25.58 45.52
N ASP A 559 25.09 -25.59 44.47
CA ASP A 559 25.95 -24.50 44.03
C ASP A 559 25.14 -23.18 43.88
N SER A 560 25.02 -22.39 44.95
CA SER A 560 24.58 -20.98 44.86
C SER A 560 24.88 -20.11 46.10
N ALA A 561 25.95 -20.42 46.85
CA ALA A 561 26.51 -19.48 47.81
C ALA A 561 27.46 -18.49 47.09
N ALA A 562 26.92 -17.36 46.65
CA ALA A 562 27.71 -16.30 46.02
C ALA A 562 28.81 -15.79 46.98
N ILE A 563 30.07 -16.13 46.68
CA ILE A 563 31.24 -15.63 47.41
C ILE A 563 31.36 -14.13 47.12
N PHE A 564 30.96 -13.31 48.08
CA PHE A 564 31.22 -11.88 48.08
C PHE A 564 32.69 -11.68 48.46
N GLU A 565 33.58 -11.63 47.46
CA GLU A 565 34.97 -11.24 47.70
C GLU A 565 35.02 -9.78 48.18
N PRO A 566 35.68 -9.49 49.32
CA PRO A 566 35.96 -8.11 49.69
C PRO A 566 37.04 -7.54 48.76
N ILE A 567 36.62 -6.63 47.89
CA ILE A 567 37.51 -5.90 46.97
C ILE A 567 38.59 -5.18 47.82
N PRO A 568 39.90 -5.42 47.59
CA PRO A 568 40.93 -4.66 48.27
C PRO A 568 40.96 -3.22 47.75
N GLU A 569 41.05 -2.25 48.67
CA GLU A 569 41.34 -0.85 48.34
C GLU A 569 42.75 -0.75 47.74
N VAL A 570 42.84 -0.74 46.41
CA VAL A 570 44.07 -0.40 45.69
C VAL A 570 44.12 1.11 45.53
N GLY A 571 45.03 1.76 46.26
CA GLY A 571 45.26 3.20 46.14
C GLY A 571 45.77 3.58 44.75
N SER A 572 45.07 4.50 44.09
CA SER A 572 45.53 5.13 42.85
C SER A 572 46.62 6.16 43.13
N GLU A 573 47.89 5.76 43.05
CA GLU A 573 48.97 6.71 42.82
C GLU A 573 49.20 6.93 41.32
N LEU A 574 49.14 8.22 40.93
CA LEU A 574 49.93 8.84 39.85
C LEU A 574 49.90 8.21 38.45
N PHE A 575 48.97 8.67 37.63
CA PHE A 575 49.22 8.91 36.19
C PHE A 575 48.98 10.39 35.86
N PRO A 576 49.82 11.01 34.99
CA PRO A 576 49.79 12.46 34.78
C PRO A 576 48.76 12.91 33.74
N GLU A 577 48.12 14.04 34.05
CA GLU A 577 47.48 15.05 33.20
C GLU A 577 47.32 14.73 31.70
N LEU A 578 46.09 14.38 31.32
CA LEU A 578 45.53 14.64 29.98
C LEU A 578 44.23 15.45 30.13
N ASP A 579 44.34 16.56 30.85
CA ASP A 579 43.25 17.50 31.08
C ASP A 579 42.94 18.36 29.84
N ASN A 580 41.67 18.74 29.72
CA ASN A 580 41.10 19.66 28.73
C ASN A 580 40.83 19.13 27.31
N VAL A 581 40.03 18.07 27.22
CA VAL A 581 38.84 18.14 26.35
C VAL A 581 37.63 18.24 27.27
N ILE A 582 37.21 19.48 27.56
CA ILE A 582 35.99 19.75 28.31
C ILE A 582 34.82 19.40 27.39
N PHE A 583 34.29 18.18 27.54
CA PHE A 583 32.94 17.90 27.05
C PHE A 583 31.98 18.89 27.73
N PRO A 584 31.08 19.56 26.98
CA PRO A 584 30.00 20.30 27.59
C PRO A 584 29.19 19.31 28.43
N GLU A 585 29.23 19.49 29.74
CA GLU A 585 28.36 18.78 30.67
C GLU A 585 26.92 19.17 30.28
N MET A 586 26.27 18.32 29.47
CA MET A 586 24.84 18.42 29.16
C MET A 586 24.06 18.11 30.44
N GLY A 587 24.06 19.09 31.34
CA GLY A 587 23.45 18.99 32.64
C GLY A 587 21.99 18.60 32.49
N ALA A 588 21.57 17.62 33.29
CA ALA A 588 20.20 17.15 33.39
C ALA A 588 19.29 18.23 34.02
N SER A 589 19.12 19.35 33.32
CA SER A 589 18.16 20.39 33.65
C SER A 589 16.78 19.89 33.24
N ALA A 590 15.98 19.50 34.23
CA ALA A 590 14.67 18.86 34.04
C ALA A 590 13.56 19.80 33.51
N ASN A 591 13.93 20.85 32.78
CA ASN A 591 13.00 21.71 32.05
C ASN A 591 13.00 21.29 30.58
N SER A 592 12.04 20.42 30.24
CA SER A 592 11.74 20.01 28.86
C SER A 592 11.10 21.16 28.07
N GLU A 593 11.88 22.21 27.79
CA GLU A 593 11.60 23.13 26.70
C GLU A 593 11.92 22.42 25.39
N PHE A 594 10.91 21.65 24.97
CA PHE A 594 10.73 20.97 23.69
C PHE A 594 11.55 21.63 22.56
N TYR A 595 12.44 20.88 21.91
CA TYR A 595 13.40 21.36 20.89
C TYR A 595 12.68 21.95 19.64
N GLY A 596 12.15 23.16 19.78
CA GLY A 596 11.49 23.94 18.74
C GLY A 596 12.46 24.84 17.97
N SER A 597 13.62 24.31 17.60
CA SER A 597 14.44 24.95 16.56
C SER A 597 13.93 24.46 15.20
N ASP A 598 13.52 25.36 14.32
CA ASP A 598 13.08 25.07 12.94
C ASP A 598 14.24 24.58 12.02
N GLY A 599 15.26 23.96 12.62
CA GLY A 599 16.38 23.35 11.93
C GLY A 599 15.94 22.12 11.16
N GLN A 600 15.68 22.31 9.86
CA GLN A 600 15.71 21.21 8.89
C GLN A 600 17.03 20.45 9.09
N SER A 601 16.95 19.16 9.42
CA SER A 601 18.13 18.32 9.56
C SER A 601 18.93 18.38 8.26
N ALA A 602 20.12 18.96 8.33
CA ALA A 602 20.86 19.40 7.15
C ALA A 602 21.79 18.29 6.62
N THR A 603 22.06 17.28 7.44
CA THR A 603 22.98 16.18 7.13
C THR A 603 22.23 15.05 6.44
N GLU A 604 22.47 14.88 5.14
CA GLU A 604 21.97 13.72 4.38
C GLU A 604 22.82 12.48 4.73
N PHE A 605 22.21 11.45 5.32
CA PHE A 605 22.83 10.15 5.56
C PHE A 605 22.53 9.17 4.41
N ARG A 606 23.54 8.47 3.91
CA ARG A 606 23.41 7.48 2.82
C ARG A 606 23.95 6.12 3.21
N PRO A 607 23.32 5.00 2.76
CA PRO A 607 23.79 3.66 3.06
C PRO A 607 25.09 3.36 2.29
N ASP A 608 26.19 3.17 3.03
CA ASP A 608 27.47 2.73 2.48
C ASP A 608 27.56 1.20 2.49
N ARG A 609 27.13 0.61 1.37
CA ARG A 609 27.17 -0.85 1.14
C ARG A 609 28.59 -1.40 0.95
N SER A 610 29.64 -0.58 0.95
CA SER A 610 31.03 -1.05 0.95
C SER A 610 31.52 -1.45 2.35
N LEU A 611 30.83 -1.00 3.40
CA LEU A 611 31.15 -1.30 4.79
C LEU A 611 30.19 -2.36 5.36
N SER A 612 30.73 -3.53 5.70
CA SER A 612 30.01 -4.55 6.48
C SER A 612 30.11 -4.34 8.00
N ALA A 613 31.05 -3.50 8.43
CA ALA A 613 31.34 -3.17 9.82
C ALA A 613 32.07 -1.81 9.86
N VAL A 614 31.86 -1.04 10.93
CA VAL A 614 32.45 0.29 11.12
C VAL A 614 33.95 0.13 11.40
N PRO A 615 34.84 0.79 10.63
CA PRO A 615 36.28 0.52 10.71
C PRO A 615 36.93 1.26 11.89
N CYS A 616 37.17 0.55 12.99
CA CYS A 616 37.67 1.12 14.25
C CYS A 616 39.15 0.75 14.50
N PRO A 617 40.10 1.71 14.49
CA PRO A 617 41.52 1.40 14.60
C PRO A 617 41.93 0.89 15.99
N ALA A 618 41.30 1.39 17.06
CA ALA A 618 41.51 0.97 18.44
C ALA A 618 40.25 1.29 19.28
N PRO A 619 39.97 0.57 20.39
CA PRO A 619 38.89 0.89 21.33
C PRO A 619 38.87 2.35 21.79
N GLU A 620 40.05 2.96 21.94
CA GLU A 620 40.24 4.33 22.41
C GLU A 620 39.88 5.39 21.36
N ALA A 621 39.72 4.99 20.10
CA ALA A 621 39.31 5.90 19.05
C ALA A 621 37.81 6.26 19.10
N ILE A 622 36.98 5.51 19.83
CA ILE A 622 35.55 5.80 19.93
C ILE A 622 35.32 6.90 20.96
N ILE A 623 34.88 8.06 20.49
CA ILE A 623 34.67 9.27 21.30
C ILE A 623 33.23 9.38 21.82
N ALA A 624 32.26 8.83 21.11
CA ALA A 624 30.88 8.69 21.57
C ALA A 624 30.22 7.44 20.96
N LEU A 625 29.31 6.84 21.72
CA LEU A 625 28.50 5.69 21.32
C LEU A 625 27.08 5.90 21.82
N TYR A 626 26.10 5.75 20.94
CA TYR A 626 24.68 5.67 21.30
C TYR A 626 24.11 4.33 20.84
N GLU A 627 23.24 3.75 21.66
CA GLU A 627 22.57 2.46 21.44
C GLU A 627 21.05 2.65 21.59
N SER A 628 20.26 2.00 20.72
CA SER A 628 18.81 2.04 20.80
C SER A 628 18.29 1.19 21.97
N ALA A 629 17.57 1.79 22.91
CA ALA A 629 16.97 1.07 24.03
C ALA A 629 15.78 0.18 23.61
N ASN A 630 15.16 0.46 22.46
CA ASN A 630 14.08 -0.33 21.88
C ASN A 630 14.50 -0.99 20.56
N LYS A 631 13.74 -2.02 20.17
CA LYS A 631 13.84 -2.70 18.87
C LYS A 631 12.57 -2.42 18.08
N ILE A 632 12.67 -1.99 16.83
CA ILE A 632 11.51 -1.63 16.00
C ILE A 632 11.46 -2.49 14.72
N GLN A 633 10.25 -2.76 14.25
CA GLN A 633 10.04 -3.49 13.00
C GLN A 633 10.09 -2.49 11.83
N THR A 634 11.03 -2.66 10.92
CA THR A 634 11.38 -1.67 9.89
C THR A 634 11.73 -2.32 8.56
N VAL A 635 11.84 -1.52 7.50
CA VAL A 635 12.27 -1.93 6.15
C VAL A 635 13.48 -1.07 5.70
N PRO A 636 14.70 -1.34 6.19
CA PRO A 636 15.91 -0.60 5.78
C PRO A 636 16.28 -0.85 4.31
N ASP A 637 17.03 0.06 3.70
CA ASP A 637 17.22 0.13 2.24
C ASP A 637 17.83 -1.14 1.61
N GLY A 638 16.96 -1.98 1.03
CA GLY A 638 17.33 -3.23 0.34
C GLY A 638 17.09 -4.50 1.16
N PHE A 639 16.42 -4.42 2.31
CA PHE A 639 16.08 -5.55 3.17
C PHE A 639 14.57 -5.77 3.25
N SER A 640 14.16 -6.99 3.62
CA SER A 640 12.78 -7.30 3.99
C SER A 640 12.42 -6.71 5.36
N ILE A 641 11.12 -6.55 5.62
CA ILE A 641 10.57 -6.23 6.94
C ILE A 641 11.18 -7.16 7.99
N GLN A 642 11.86 -6.61 8.99
CA GLN A 642 12.40 -7.37 10.13
C GLN A 642 12.57 -6.48 11.37
N LYS A 643 12.83 -7.10 12.52
CA LYS A 643 13.20 -6.37 13.74
C LYS A 643 14.64 -5.84 13.64
N SER A 644 14.80 -4.55 13.95
CA SER A 644 16.08 -3.85 13.86
C SER A 644 16.45 -3.17 15.19
N GLY A 645 17.76 -3.05 15.42
CA GLY A 645 18.39 -2.17 16.42
C GLY A 645 19.14 -1.03 15.74
N GLY A 646 19.39 0.06 16.46
CA GLY A 646 20.12 1.25 15.97
C GLY A 646 21.32 1.57 16.85
N PHE A 647 22.44 1.95 16.24
CA PHE A 647 23.63 2.44 16.94
C PHE A 647 24.22 3.65 16.20
N ILE A 648 24.81 4.58 16.96
CA ILE A 648 25.62 5.68 16.40
C ILE A 648 27.03 5.57 16.98
N TYR A 649 28.03 5.51 16.10
CA TYR A 649 29.45 5.54 16.46
C TYR A 649 30.06 6.86 16.01
N ALA A 650 30.72 7.55 16.95
CA ALA A 650 31.63 8.63 16.65
C ALA A 650 33.06 8.16 16.90
N ILE A 651 33.91 8.20 15.88
CA ILE A 651 35.28 7.67 15.91
C ILE A 651 36.28 8.75 15.52
N MET A 652 37.31 8.94 16.32
CA MET A 652 38.46 9.80 16.04
C MET A 652 39.48 9.06 15.18
N ARG A 653 39.56 9.40 13.89
CA ARG A 653 40.56 8.87 12.94
C ARG A 653 41.45 10.00 12.43
N ASN A 654 42.77 9.84 12.57
CA ASN A 654 43.76 10.82 12.09
C ASN A 654 43.51 12.27 12.61
N GLY A 655 42.97 12.42 13.82
CA GLY A 655 42.62 13.71 14.41
C GLY A 655 41.34 14.34 13.86
N LYS A 656 40.47 13.57 13.19
CA LYS A 656 39.14 14.00 12.73
C LYS A 656 38.07 13.05 13.27
N ALA A 657 36.91 13.60 13.63
CA ALA A 657 35.74 12.80 13.96
C ALA A 657 35.07 12.26 12.68
N GLU A 658 34.72 10.98 12.69
CA GLU A 658 33.92 10.30 11.68
C GLU A 658 32.67 9.73 12.36
N VAL A 659 31.48 10.05 11.84
CA VAL A 659 30.20 9.59 12.38
C VAL A 659 29.62 8.50 11.48
N TYR A 660 29.13 7.42 12.10
CA TYR A 660 28.52 6.26 11.45
C TYR A 660 27.22 5.88 12.15
N LEU A 661 26.15 5.68 11.39
CA LEU A 661 24.89 5.14 11.87
C LEU A 661 24.83 3.67 11.45
N VAL A 662 24.45 2.77 12.34
CA VAL A 662 24.42 1.33 12.06
C VAL A 662 23.06 0.77 12.42
N TRP A 663 22.40 0.21 11.41
CA TRP A 663 21.18 -0.57 11.55
C TRP A 663 21.56 -2.03 11.75
N GLN A 664 21.32 -2.58 12.95
CA GLN A 664 21.46 -4.00 13.24
C GLN A 664 20.20 -4.74 12.82
N MET A 665 20.34 -5.66 11.88
CA MET A 665 19.25 -6.47 11.34
C MET A 665 19.18 -7.79 12.14
N LEU A 666 18.24 -7.91 13.09
CA LEU A 666 18.29 -8.97 14.11
C LEU A 666 17.95 -10.37 13.57
N GLU A 667 17.14 -10.45 12.51
CA GLU A 667 16.71 -11.72 11.92
C GLU A 667 17.73 -12.26 10.91
N SER A 668 18.36 -11.37 10.13
CA SER A 668 19.43 -11.72 9.18
C SER A 668 20.84 -11.71 9.77
N ASN A 669 21.01 -11.16 10.98
CA ASN A 669 22.29 -10.89 11.64
C ASN A 669 23.30 -10.10 10.77
N GLN A 670 22.78 -9.14 9.98
CA GLN A 670 23.56 -8.25 9.13
C GLN A 670 23.53 -6.82 9.69
N ALA A 671 24.42 -5.96 9.20
CA ALA A 671 24.37 -4.53 9.45
C ALA A 671 24.25 -3.74 8.14
N LEU A 672 23.47 -2.66 8.18
CA LEU A 672 23.46 -1.63 7.16
C LEU A 672 24.02 -0.34 7.75
N ILE A 673 25.17 0.09 7.22
CA ILE A 673 25.89 1.26 7.71
C ILE A 673 25.52 2.47 6.87
N TYR A 674 25.16 3.57 7.52
CA TYR A 674 24.92 4.86 6.89
C TYR A 674 26.02 5.84 7.30
N THR A 675 26.52 6.58 6.33
CA THR A 675 27.49 7.66 6.52
C THR A 675 26.87 9.01 6.12
N PRO A 676 27.18 10.11 6.81
CA PRO A 676 26.82 11.44 6.34
C PRO A 676 27.51 11.72 4.99
N LEU A 677 26.83 12.43 4.09
CA LEU A 677 27.37 12.80 2.77
C LEU A 677 28.68 13.60 2.88
N GLN A 678 28.85 14.33 3.98
CA GLN A 678 30.07 15.02 4.36
C GLN A 678 30.36 14.73 5.84
N GLN A 679 31.47 14.04 6.13
CA GLN A 679 31.97 13.87 7.50
C GLN A 679 32.36 15.23 8.11
N PRO A 680 32.20 15.41 9.43
CA PRO A 680 32.51 16.68 10.08
C PRO A 680 34.02 16.99 9.97
N MET A 681 34.35 18.27 9.76
CA MET A 681 35.75 18.71 9.63
C MET A 681 36.31 19.34 10.91
N ASP A 682 35.43 19.68 11.84
CA ASP A 682 35.63 20.45 13.05
C ASP A 682 34.65 20.01 14.16
N GLU A 683 34.87 20.49 15.38
CA GLU A 683 34.07 20.11 16.55
C GLU A 683 32.61 20.59 16.45
N GLU A 684 32.37 21.80 15.92
CA GLU A 684 31.01 22.33 15.73
C GLU A 684 30.23 21.51 14.69
N GLY A 685 30.87 21.16 13.56
CA GLY A 685 30.32 20.23 12.59
C GLY A 685 30.07 18.84 13.18
N PHE A 686 30.95 18.35 14.07
CA PHE A 686 30.79 17.06 14.74
C PHE A 686 29.54 17.02 15.62
N GLN A 687 29.37 18.00 16.51
CA GLN A 687 28.19 18.10 17.38
C GLN A 687 26.90 18.19 16.54
N LYS A 688 26.91 18.95 15.45
CA LYS A 688 25.77 19.06 14.53
C LYS A 688 25.44 17.74 13.82
N VAL A 689 26.43 17.06 13.24
CA VAL A 689 26.24 15.76 12.57
C VAL A 689 25.78 14.69 13.56
N LEU A 690 26.27 14.72 14.80
CA LEU A 690 25.83 13.81 15.86
C LEU A 690 24.37 14.08 16.29
N GLN A 691 23.97 15.34 16.40
CA GLN A 691 22.58 15.72 16.67
C GLN A 691 21.63 15.33 15.53
N ASP A 692 22.04 15.57 14.27
CA ASP A 692 21.30 15.11 13.08
C ASP A 692 21.19 13.57 13.04
N ALA A 693 22.23 12.84 13.49
CA ALA A 693 22.21 11.37 13.57
C ALA A 693 21.24 10.83 14.64
N LEU A 694 21.15 11.50 15.79
CA LEU A 694 20.18 11.19 16.84
C LEU A 694 18.75 11.45 16.32
N PHE A 695 18.51 12.63 15.77
CA PHE A 695 17.21 13.00 15.19
C PHE A 695 16.79 12.04 14.07
N TYR A 696 17.72 11.60 13.22
CA TYR A 696 17.45 10.58 12.20
C TYR A 696 16.87 9.30 12.83
N PHE A 697 17.53 8.70 13.83
CA PHE A 697 17.04 7.46 14.45
C PHE A 697 15.74 7.67 15.24
N GLU A 698 15.59 8.80 15.94
CA GLU A 698 14.35 9.17 16.64
C GLU A 698 13.17 9.36 15.68
N SER A 699 13.40 9.95 14.50
CA SER A 699 12.36 10.14 13.48
C SER A 699 11.82 8.83 12.91
N VAL A 700 12.58 7.73 12.98
CA VAL A 700 12.11 6.38 12.61
C VAL A 700 11.53 5.61 13.80
N GLY A 701 11.61 6.16 15.03
CA GLY A 701 11.00 5.61 16.23
C GLY A 701 11.95 4.84 17.17
N PHE A 702 13.27 4.96 17.00
CA PHE A 702 14.22 4.48 18.00
C PHE A 702 14.34 5.46 19.17
N MET A 703 14.54 4.93 20.38
CA MET A 703 14.91 5.70 21.57
C MET A 703 16.41 5.51 21.80
N MET A 704 17.21 6.52 21.44
CA MET A 704 18.67 6.45 21.53
C MET A 704 19.15 6.85 22.92
N ALA A 705 20.04 6.05 23.52
CA ALA A 705 20.67 6.34 24.80
C ALA A 705 22.20 6.39 24.64
N PRO A 706 22.90 7.36 25.28
CA PRO A 706 24.36 7.36 25.32
C PRO A 706 24.88 6.17 26.12
N VAL A 707 25.94 5.53 25.65
CA VAL A 707 26.63 4.44 26.34
C VAL A 707 27.83 5.00 27.08
N ASP A 708 27.97 4.69 28.37
CA ASP A 708 29.11 5.13 29.17
C ASP A 708 30.43 4.48 28.70
N LEU A 709 31.33 5.31 28.18
CA LEU A 709 32.67 4.94 27.72
C LEU A 709 33.79 5.40 28.66
N SER A 710 33.46 5.93 29.85
CA SER A 710 34.43 6.51 30.79
C SER A 710 35.38 5.47 31.38
N ALA A 711 34.84 4.34 31.87
CA ALA A 711 35.63 3.27 32.46
C ALA A 711 36.10 2.25 31.39
N PRO A 712 37.37 1.77 31.44
CA PRO A 712 37.87 0.76 30.50
C PRO A 712 37.03 -0.52 30.46
N LYS A 713 36.50 -0.97 31.61
CA LYS A 713 35.60 -2.13 31.69
C LYS A 713 34.26 -1.87 30.98
N SER A 714 33.64 -0.69 31.19
CA SER A 714 32.40 -0.29 30.52
C SER A 714 32.60 -0.21 29.00
N ARG A 715 33.73 0.37 28.57
CA ARG A 715 34.14 0.43 27.16
C ARG A 715 34.24 -0.97 26.56
N THR A 716 35.02 -1.88 27.14
CA THR A 716 35.14 -3.26 26.63
C THR A 716 33.78 -3.97 26.54
N SER A 717 32.93 -3.84 27.56
CA SER A 717 31.57 -4.41 27.56
C SER A 717 30.64 -3.78 26.52
N ALA A 718 30.79 -2.48 26.22
CA ALA A 718 30.05 -1.82 25.15
C ALA A 718 30.48 -2.31 23.77
N LEU A 719 31.78 -2.52 23.56
CA LEU A 719 32.32 -3.05 22.29
C LEU A 719 31.90 -4.51 22.06
N ILE A 720 31.89 -5.35 23.10
CA ILE A 720 31.41 -6.74 23.00
C ILE A 720 29.92 -6.79 22.60
N ARG A 721 29.11 -5.82 23.03
CA ARG A 721 27.69 -5.71 22.63
C ARG A 721 27.50 -5.17 21.21
N SER A 722 28.54 -4.62 20.58
CA SER A 722 28.54 -4.15 19.19
C SER A 722 29.32 -5.11 18.28
N PRO A 723 28.66 -6.09 17.64
CA PRO A 723 29.33 -7.02 16.73
C PRO A 723 29.76 -6.39 15.39
N PHE A 724 29.48 -5.10 15.17
CA PHE A 724 29.71 -4.40 13.90
C PHE A 724 30.87 -3.41 13.95
N LEU A 725 31.69 -3.43 14.98
CA LEU A 725 32.96 -2.72 15.00
C LEU A 725 34.06 -3.64 14.46
N ASN A 726 34.60 -3.29 13.29
CA ASN A 726 35.75 -3.98 12.75
C ASN A 726 37.01 -3.47 13.45
N HIS A 727 37.27 -4.01 14.63
CA HIS A 727 38.57 -3.87 15.26
C HIS A 727 39.61 -4.59 14.39
N ALA A 728 40.69 -3.90 14.04
CA ALA A 728 41.83 -4.50 13.36
C ALA A 728 42.61 -5.38 14.35
N VAL A 729 42.02 -6.53 14.71
CA VAL A 729 42.54 -7.46 15.71
C VAL A 729 43.74 -8.20 15.16
N GLY A 730 44.91 -7.60 15.33
CA GLY A 730 46.13 -8.35 15.57
C GLY A 730 46.20 -8.72 17.05
N PHE A 731 45.54 -9.81 17.42
CA PHE A 731 45.86 -10.57 18.64
C PHE A 731 46.99 -11.56 18.32
#